data_AF-A0ABD8AQP7-F1
#
_entry.id   AF-A0ABD8AQP7-F1
#
_cell.length_a   1.000
_cell.length_b   1.000
_cell.length_c   1.000
_cell.angle_alpha   90.00
_cell.angle_beta   90.00
_cell.angle_gamma   90.00
#
_symmetry.space_group_name_H-M   'P 1'
#
loop_
_entity.id
_entity.type
_entity.pdbx_description
1 polymer ?
#
loop_
_entity_poly.entity_id
_entity_poly.type
_entity_poly.pdbx_seq_one_letter_code
_entity_poly.pdbx_strand_id
1 'polypeptide(L)'
;MSTTQYNWTRYCYPRGKDPNSFLHDGFLVDPDESFTAQQHPELVTLSELQDQQCLILLGEPGSGKSTVFAEMKDQLENTNSYVIFVDLKKITTDQFLNNSIMNNEKYADWKQEQNSKLYLVFDSFDEGFMQLQVLCNLLEDILDQLDVSRLYLRIACRTGAFPSGLEYNLECKFSKGNVHFYRLAPLREKDVKEASINHEHASQTFVSQVKKHRIEALASRPVTLHMLLNTWNDQPIVKKELYDRGCYKLCEEVNPDRRAKRFIAGRLSVAQKLEYAAKLAAVCMLTNRHIIHTGLEGGAHQIGTIQLRDMQSEYDTRVITEADWNEVLTTGLFVDNGPEQLTWAHKSYEEFLAGYYLNKRRLKTKQLLNLFIHPGDSEGRFIPQLHQTAAWLGEYSTPFLDELVRRQPNLLFLCDRFQVTVDTKKKFVSSILYKSDQTYSEQYWDLEFIKDLKNPETLDIVNRCLSDSSTSDLAKRRALNIAYYCDMVESVSTILDCLQRWEGDLLDDAFHVLYKLCPDEQLQAMKYFLDHHTSNSDHLCFLLLQRLYPDYLTLMELLEYMLDLLVDKDSASSYIRSIVQALSLGDLGMLSDTLLDTPKYAKRRNSSFVYREVYADLANRMNESEAELLHRFVRLEECMKQNFLTSNSKLEVAPVTKEKSSAKKWLPSRPVFQHEVVLELLDQMKNEQTNVWGSLTKLLNPRDWGNWFHNKPSDFLQYLGWKKVNDDTRVRIIQAAKQFIVTPPPVIENMDRFGYMLNMLDAIQLVFMKDKAFLDTLSPEVANRCSDAVTDPQISNYVDGVEIVKLFHRLYREVTLDGIFRYVRHLSWGWGARYTVTNQLVNCWDEHTASRLLTLMKDETLKLDAFGLIISILLEQRHPTIKQIISSLVEKGRNPSNANVRERSSEVVAILLDFSEDAGWAILQPILIEDTAFGQSIIKRYMATFRNYSFLKIWPPQAIAELFEWLKAKGNIHSFASDELEAMLLEELRDRKTEESYRQIKFLSEQFPDSERVQWLWFSIRNDYLQTTWNAPLPEAIVKMIDSQKKMPIFNARQLIEVIKEILEDYEKELHSDNPIIFTMWNKNGDKQVPKTENEFSDLIKARLADKLLEYGIIVSREVEQSRSDYEGGRKGERIDIKVDLCTTQKETISLLIEVKGCWNRTLMTAMEKQLVSRYMENQHCDYGIYLIGWFLCEGWKDPTDIRLKTTPDMQINDAKQFFNQQAESLSFKFNKHVSSYVFDATIRS
;
A
#
# COMPACT_ATOMS: atom_id res chain seq x y z
N MET A 1 23.96 -12.20 -41.48
CA MET A 1 23.96 -13.30 -40.48
C MET A 1 22.71 -14.10 -40.74
N SER A 2 22.80 -15.42 -40.91
CA SER A 2 21.63 -16.29 -41.09
C SER A 2 20.75 -16.18 -39.86
N THR A 3 19.58 -15.56 -40.00
CA THR A 3 18.59 -15.46 -38.92
C THR A 3 17.97 -16.82 -38.71
N THR A 4 18.40 -17.52 -37.66
CA THR A 4 17.70 -18.72 -37.16
C THR A 4 16.25 -18.32 -36.90
N GLN A 5 15.32 -18.89 -37.66
CA GLN A 5 13.89 -18.64 -37.48
C GLN A 5 13.38 -19.57 -36.38
N TYR A 6 12.77 -18.99 -35.35
CA TYR A 6 12.16 -19.73 -34.24
C TYR A 6 10.65 -19.87 -34.49
N ASN A 7 10.05 -20.97 -34.05
CA ASN A 7 8.64 -21.27 -34.29
C ASN A 7 7.75 -20.78 -33.14
N TRP A 8 7.90 -19.49 -32.80
CA TRP A 8 7.16 -18.86 -31.71
C TRP A 8 6.08 -17.89 -32.21
N THR A 9 5.03 -17.68 -31.41
CA THR A 9 4.00 -16.68 -31.70
C THR A 9 4.40 -15.32 -31.14
N ARG A 10 4.34 -14.26 -31.95
CA ARG A 10 4.61 -12.88 -31.51
C ARG A 10 3.32 -12.10 -31.28
N TYR A 11 3.29 -11.38 -30.15
CA TYR A 11 2.18 -10.52 -29.75
C TYR A 11 2.54 -9.05 -29.90
N CYS A 12 1.53 -8.21 -29.91
CA CYS A 12 1.62 -6.77 -29.93
C CYS A 12 0.55 -6.16 -29.02
N TYR A 13 0.78 -4.92 -28.59
CA TYR A 13 -0.16 -4.14 -27.78
C TYR A 13 -0.32 -2.73 -28.33
N PRO A 14 -1.42 -2.01 -28.03
CA PRO A 14 -1.64 -0.65 -28.50
C PRO A 14 -0.54 0.34 -28.05
N ARG A 15 -0.32 1.39 -28.86
CA ARG A 15 0.53 2.54 -28.51
C ARG A 15 0.00 3.27 -27.26
N GLY A 16 0.90 3.82 -26.45
CA GLY A 16 0.57 4.59 -25.24
C GLY A 16 0.27 3.77 -23.98
N LYS A 17 0.28 2.44 -24.07
CA LYS A 17 0.26 1.55 -22.88
C LYS A 17 1.63 1.51 -22.22
N ASP A 18 1.71 1.30 -20.91
CA ASP A 18 3.00 1.05 -20.25
C ASP A 18 3.50 -0.34 -20.67
N PRO A 19 4.69 -0.49 -21.30
CA PRO A 19 5.23 -1.81 -21.63
C PRO A 19 5.41 -2.70 -20.40
N ASN A 20 5.64 -2.14 -19.21
CA ASN A 20 5.86 -2.91 -17.99
C ASN A 20 4.57 -3.53 -17.44
N SER A 21 3.39 -3.03 -17.81
CA SER A 21 2.11 -3.61 -17.35
C SER A 21 1.83 -5.00 -17.92
N PHE A 22 2.62 -5.44 -18.91
CA PHE A 22 2.51 -6.74 -19.56
C PHE A 22 3.63 -7.71 -19.15
N LEU A 23 4.48 -7.34 -18.20
CA LEU A 23 5.62 -8.16 -17.77
C LEU A 23 5.34 -8.86 -16.44
N HIS A 24 5.64 -10.16 -16.38
CA HIS A 24 5.73 -10.95 -15.15
C HIS A 24 7.11 -11.60 -15.10
N ASP A 25 7.82 -11.43 -13.98
CA ASP A 25 9.23 -11.85 -13.81
C ASP A 25 10.14 -11.37 -14.97
N GLY A 26 9.89 -10.19 -15.52
CA GLY A 26 10.67 -9.61 -16.63
C GLY A 26 10.43 -10.22 -18.02
N PHE A 27 9.46 -11.14 -18.16
CA PHE A 27 9.00 -11.69 -19.44
C PHE A 27 7.57 -11.28 -19.75
N LEU A 28 7.18 -11.31 -21.02
CA LEU A 28 5.79 -11.08 -21.41
C LEU A 28 4.87 -12.14 -20.75
N VAL A 29 3.79 -11.69 -20.10
CA VAL A 29 2.72 -12.57 -19.61
C VAL A 29 2.18 -13.42 -20.75
N ASP A 30 1.87 -14.69 -20.51
CA ASP A 30 1.46 -15.59 -21.59
C ASP A 30 -0.04 -15.42 -21.92
N PRO A 31 -0.40 -14.84 -23.09
CA PRO A 31 -1.80 -14.58 -23.43
C PRO A 31 -2.58 -15.87 -23.72
N ASP A 32 -1.88 -17.00 -23.87
CA ASP A 32 -2.49 -18.31 -24.05
C ASP A 32 -3.06 -18.88 -22.73
N GLU A 33 -2.74 -18.28 -21.57
CA GLU A 33 -3.32 -18.62 -20.28
C GLU A 33 -4.68 -17.93 -20.07
N SER A 34 -5.69 -18.70 -19.65
CA SER A 34 -7.08 -18.23 -19.58
C SER A 34 -7.30 -17.01 -18.68
N PHE A 35 -6.56 -16.91 -17.57
CA PHE A 35 -6.64 -15.78 -16.65
C PHE A 35 -5.96 -14.53 -17.23
N THR A 36 -4.77 -14.69 -17.81
CA THR A 36 -4.00 -13.61 -18.44
C THR A 36 -4.77 -13.00 -19.62
N ALA A 37 -5.40 -13.83 -20.46
CA ALA A 37 -6.23 -13.37 -21.57
C ALA A 37 -7.39 -12.47 -21.12
N GLN A 38 -7.95 -12.70 -19.92
CA GLN A 38 -9.00 -11.86 -19.34
C GLN A 38 -8.46 -10.56 -18.77
N GLN A 39 -7.26 -10.58 -18.19
CA GLN A 39 -6.64 -9.39 -17.60
C GLN A 39 -6.03 -8.44 -18.64
N HIS A 40 -5.52 -8.99 -19.75
CA HIS A 40 -4.83 -8.24 -20.79
C HIS A 40 -5.40 -8.52 -22.20
N PRO A 41 -6.70 -8.23 -22.44
CA PRO A 41 -7.34 -8.47 -23.74
C PRO A 41 -6.72 -7.65 -24.88
N GLU A 42 -5.90 -6.65 -24.59
CA GLU A 42 -5.19 -5.86 -25.59
C GLU A 42 -3.92 -6.51 -26.16
N LEU A 43 -3.43 -7.61 -25.57
CA LEU A 43 -2.33 -8.39 -26.11
C LEU A 43 -2.83 -9.29 -27.23
N VAL A 44 -2.51 -8.92 -28.47
CA VAL A 44 -3.06 -9.56 -29.67
C VAL A 44 -1.96 -9.95 -30.65
N THR A 45 -2.26 -10.92 -31.49
CA THR A 45 -1.44 -11.33 -32.64
C THR A 45 -1.74 -10.43 -33.85
N LEU A 46 -0.84 -10.39 -34.84
CA LEU A 46 -1.13 -9.64 -36.08
C LEU A 46 -2.30 -10.23 -36.87
N SER A 47 -2.53 -11.54 -36.77
CA SER A 47 -3.65 -12.20 -37.44
C SER A 47 -5.00 -11.71 -36.91
N GLU A 48 -5.11 -11.41 -35.61
CA GLU A 48 -6.32 -10.82 -35.01
C GLU A 48 -6.55 -9.36 -35.45
N LEU A 49 -5.49 -8.67 -35.92
CA LEU A 49 -5.55 -7.30 -36.44
C LEU A 49 -5.72 -7.23 -37.96
N GLN A 50 -5.92 -8.36 -38.64
CA GLN A 50 -6.00 -8.42 -40.11
C GLN A 50 -7.12 -7.55 -40.68
N ASP A 51 -8.24 -7.39 -39.96
CA ASP A 51 -9.40 -6.65 -40.44
C ASP A 51 -9.33 -5.13 -40.17
N GLN A 52 -8.26 -4.64 -39.56
CA GLN A 52 -8.02 -3.21 -39.39
C GLN A 52 -7.55 -2.59 -40.71
N GLN A 53 -8.17 -1.49 -41.17
CA GLN A 53 -7.82 -0.90 -42.48
C GLN A 53 -6.38 -0.38 -42.51
N CYS A 54 -5.98 0.48 -41.58
CA CYS A 54 -4.61 1.01 -41.52
C CYS A 54 -3.94 0.61 -40.21
N LEU A 55 -2.85 -0.16 -40.29
CA LEU A 55 -2.11 -0.65 -39.13
C LEU A 55 -0.63 -0.26 -39.24
N ILE A 56 -0.15 0.44 -38.22
CA ILE A 56 1.25 0.82 -38.05
C ILE A 56 1.83 -0.06 -36.94
N LEU A 57 2.79 -0.90 -37.29
CA LEU A 57 3.54 -1.73 -36.36
C LEU A 57 4.87 -1.05 -36.01
N LEU A 58 4.93 -0.56 -34.77
CA LEU A 58 6.11 0.06 -34.17
C LEU A 58 6.95 -0.97 -33.42
N GLY A 59 8.25 -0.71 -33.34
CA GLY A 59 9.13 -1.48 -32.48
C GLY A 59 10.59 -1.13 -32.67
N GLU A 60 11.40 -1.53 -31.70
CA GLU A 60 12.85 -1.30 -31.69
C GLU A 60 13.57 -1.97 -32.88
N PRO A 61 14.78 -1.50 -33.25
CA PRO A 61 15.65 -2.21 -34.18
C PRO A 61 15.87 -3.66 -33.74
N GLY A 62 15.64 -4.62 -34.65
CA GLY A 62 15.82 -6.04 -34.37
C GLY A 62 14.74 -6.70 -33.49
N SER A 63 13.62 -6.02 -33.21
CA SER A 63 12.52 -6.59 -32.42
C SER A 63 11.80 -7.76 -33.11
N GLY A 64 11.91 -7.87 -34.44
CA GLY A 64 11.30 -8.92 -35.26
C GLY A 64 10.22 -8.46 -36.25
N LYS A 65 9.98 -7.15 -36.41
CA LYS A 65 8.90 -6.61 -37.30
C LYS A 65 8.87 -7.22 -38.71
N SER A 66 10.01 -7.24 -39.39
CA SER A 66 10.12 -7.81 -40.74
C SER A 66 9.75 -9.29 -40.80
N THR A 67 10.09 -10.06 -39.76
CA THR A 67 9.74 -11.49 -39.66
C THR A 67 8.23 -11.67 -39.52
N VAL A 68 7.59 -10.93 -38.61
CA VAL A 68 6.14 -11.06 -38.39
C VAL A 68 5.34 -10.56 -39.61
N PHE A 69 5.80 -9.53 -40.31
CA PHE A 69 5.17 -9.08 -41.56
C PHE A 69 5.36 -10.05 -42.71
N ALA A 70 6.50 -10.76 -42.79
CA ALA A 70 6.69 -11.85 -43.76
C ALA A 70 5.75 -13.02 -43.47
N GLU A 71 5.61 -13.43 -42.21
CA GLU A 71 4.65 -14.46 -41.80
C GLU A 71 3.20 -14.07 -42.10
N MET A 72 2.83 -12.81 -41.83
CA MET A 72 1.51 -12.27 -42.18
C MET A 72 1.29 -12.29 -43.70
N LYS A 73 2.30 -11.94 -44.50
CA LYS A 73 2.20 -12.00 -45.96
C LYS A 73 1.89 -13.42 -46.43
N ASP A 74 2.62 -14.41 -45.92
CA ASP A 74 2.41 -15.82 -46.29
C ASP A 74 1.02 -16.32 -45.86
N GLN A 75 0.51 -15.86 -44.71
CA GLN A 75 -0.85 -16.16 -44.26
C GLN A 75 -1.91 -15.52 -45.17
N LEU A 76 -1.75 -14.24 -45.54
CA LEU A 76 -2.70 -13.49 -46.36
C LEU A 76 -2.75 -13.98 -47.81
N GLU A 77 -1.62 -14.45 -48.36
CA GLU A 77 -1.57 -15.04 -49.71
C GLU A 77 -2.40 -16.34 -49.83
N ASN A 78 -2.78 -16.97 -48.72
CA ASN A 78 -3.69 -18.11 -48.68
C ASN A 78 -5.19 -17.72 -48.58
N THR A 79 -5.50 -16.42 -48.65
CA THR A 79 -6.88 -15.90 -48.59
C THR A 79 -7.31 -15.31 -49.94
N ASN A 80 -8.59 -14.95 -50.10
CA ASN A 80 -9.11 -14.27 -51.30
C ASN A 80 -8.76 -12.76 -51.31
N SER A 81 -7.48 -12.43 -51.11
CA SER A 81 -6.96 -11.06 -50.99
C SER A 81 -5.70 -10.88 -51.83
N TYR A 82 -5.49 -9.68 -52.36
CA TYR A 82 -4.25 -9.33 -53.04
C TYR A 82 -3.26 -8.76 -52.03
N VAL A 83 -2.00 -9.20 -52.07
CA VAL A 83 -0.94 -8.72 -51.17
C VAL A 83 0.23 -8.20 -51.98
N ILE A 84 0.54 -6.91 -51.82
CA ILE A 84 1.73 -6.26 -52.39
C ILE A 84 2.67 -5.92 -51.23
N PHE A 85 3.81 -6.59 -51.20
CA PHE A 85 4.85 -6.37 -50.20
C PHE A 85 5.98 -5.52 -50.78
N VAL A 86 6.23 -4.37 -50.17
CA VAL A 86 7.26 -3.43 -50.57
C VAL A 86 8.28 -3.27 -49.44
N ASP A 87 9.48 -3.80 -49.67
CA ASP A 87 10.63 -3.58 -48.81
C ASP A 87 11.29 -2.24 -49.20
N LEU A 88 11.03 -1.20 -48.39
CA LEU A 88 11.47 0.16 -48.69
C LEU A 88 13.00 0.31 -48.68
N LYS A 89 13.76 -0.64 -48.11
CA LYS A 89 15.23 -0.64 -48.19
C LYS A 89 15.74 -0.79 -49.62
N LYS A 90 14.98 -1.49 -50.47
CA LYS A 90 15.33 -1.77 -51.86
C LYS A 90 14.95 -0.64 -52.80
N ILE A 91 14.09 0.27 -52.36
CA ILE A 91 13.58 1.38 -53.15
C ILE A 91 14.57 2.54 -53.11
N THR A 92 15.08 2.91 -54.29
CA THR A 92 16.13 3.94 -54.45
C THR A 92 15.61 5.24 -55.06
N THR A 93 14.44 5.23 -55.71
CA THR A 93 13.86 6.39 -56.41
C THR A 93 12.34 6.38 -56.32
N ASP A 94 11.72 7.56 -56.45
CA ASP A 94 10.27 7.75 -56.44
C ASP A 94 9.57 6.91 -57.51
N GLN A 95 10.15 6.89 -58.71
CA GLN A 95 9.62 6.14 -59.85
C GLN A 95 9.69 4.63 -59.60
N PHE A 96 10.70 4.14 -58.88
CA PHE A 96 10.78 2.74 -58.51
C PHE A 96 9.71 2.35 -57.48
N LEU A 97 9.43 3.22 -56.50
CA LEU A 97 8.34 2.97 -55.55
C LEU A 97 6.99 2.89 -56.27
N ASN A 98 6.70 3.90 -57.09
CA ASN A 98 5.43 3.98 -57.80
C ASN A 98 5.24 2.77 -58.75
N ASN A 99 6.27 2.40 -59.51
CA ASN A 99 6.24 1.24 -60.39
C ASN A 99 6.07 -0.09 -59.63
N SER A 100 6.63 -0.21 -58.42
CA SER A 100 6.52 -1.44 -57.60
C SER A 100 5.08 -1.76 -57.18
N ILE A 101 4.21 -0.75 -57.20
CA ILE A 101 2.80 -0.86 -56.82
C ILE A 101 1.91 -0.77 -58.06
N MET A 102 2.03 0.31 -58.85
CA MET A 102 1.10 0.61 -59.95
C MET A 102 1.27 -0.31 -61.15
N ASN A 103 2.46 -0.87 -61.38
CA ASN A 103 2.70 -1.83 -62.47
C ASN A 103 2.64 -3.29 -61.98
N ASN A 104 2.19 -3.52 -60.74
CA ASN A 104 2.07 -4.86 -60.19
C ASN A 104 0.82 -5.56 -60.75
N GLU A 105 0.96 -6.81 -61.22
CA GLU A 105 -0.17 -7.59 -61.77
C GLU A 105 -1.32 -7.70 -60.75
N LYS A 106 -0.98 -7.92 -59.47
CA LYS A 106 -1.96 -8.00 -58.38
C LYS A 106 -2.79 -6.71 -58.21
N TYR A 107 -2.19 -5.55 -58.49
CA TYR A 107 -2.91 -4.28 -58.45
C TYR A 107 -3.88 -4.14 -59.63
N ALA A 108 -3.45 -4.55 -60.83
CA ALA A 108 -4.29 -4.52 -62.03
C ALA A 108 -5.53 -5.42 -61.87
N ASP A 109 -5.35 -6.61 -61.29
CA ASP A 109 -6.43 -7.57 -61.01
C ASP A 109 -7.41 -7.04 -59.96
N TRP A 110 -6.90 -6.52 -58.83
CA TRP A 110 -7.72 -5.90 -57.77
C TRP A 110 -8.56 -4.71 -58.27
N LYS A 111 -8.08 -3.97 -59.26
CA LYS A 111 -8.81 -2.85 -59.85
C LYS A 111 -10.01 -3.32 -60.68
N GLN A 112 -9.94 -4.50 -61.28
CA GLN A 112 -11.04 -5.10 -62.04
C GLN A 112 -12.07 -5.79 -61.13
N GLU A 113 -11.62 -6.34 -60.00
CA GLU A 113 -12.47 -7.05 -59.04
C GLU A 113 -13.01 -6.14 -57.92
N GLN A 114 -14.31 -5.82 -57.95
CA GLN A 114 -14.91 -4.85 -57.02
C GLN A 114 -15.04 -5.32 -55.56
N ASN A 115 -14.98 -6.63 -55.27
CA ASN A 115 -15.17 -7.19 -53.92
C ASN A 115 -13.90 -7.77 -53.29
N SER A 116 -12.72 -7.55 -53.88
CA SER A 116 -11.45 -8.04 -53.33
C SER A 116 -10.78 -6.97 -52.43
N LYS A 117 -10.03 -7.45 -51.42
CA LYS A 117 -9.20 -6.62 -50.54
C LYS A 117 -7.79 -6.51 -51.11
N LEU A 118 -7.17 -5.34 -51.01
CA LEU A 118 -5.74 -5.14 -51.30
C LEU A 118 -4.99 -4.82 -50.02
N TYR A 119 -4.06 -5.70 -49.64
CA TYR A 119 -3.09 -5.43 -48.58
C TYR A 119 -1.83 -4.83 -49.17
N LEU A 120 -1.54 -3.59 -48.80
CA LEU A 120 -0.30 -2.91 -49.16
C LEU A 120 0.61 -2.86 -47.93
N VAL A 121 1.68 -3.65 -47.98
CA VAL A 121 2.60 -3.83 -46.85
C VAL A 121 3.92 -3.13 -47.13
N PHE A 122 4.20 -2.09 -46.36
CA PHE A 122 5.47 -1.38 -46.34
C PHE A 122 6.29 -1.85 -45.15
N ASP A 123 7.35 -2.60 -45.43
CA ASP A 123 8.35 -2.92 -44.41
C ASP A 123 9.48 -1.91 -44.43
N SER A 124 10.06 -1.69 -43.25
CA SER A 124 11.26 -0.87 -43.05
C SER A 124 11.11 0.58 -43.51
N PHE A 125 9.98 1.19 -43.11
CA PHE A 125 9.61 2.55 -43.49
C PHE A 125 10.65 3.59 -43.12
N ASP A 126 11.24 3.46 -41.93
CA ASP A 126 12.31 4.33 -41.47
C ASP A 126 13.65 4.08 -42.18
N GLU A 127 13.83 2.95 -42.88
CA GLU A 127 15.09 2.52 -43.50
C GLU A 127 15.16 2.77 -45.02
N GLY A 128 14.17 3.47 -45.58
CA GLY A 128 14.16 3.84 -47.00
C GLY A 128 15.38 4.66 -47.42
N PHE A 129 15.79 4.54 -48.68
CA PHE A 129 16.94 5.29 -49.22
C PHE A 129 16.64 6.80 -49.37
N MET A 130 15.36 7.15 -49.51
CA MET A 130 14.88 8.52 -49.70
C MET A 130 14.76 9.25 -48.35
N GLN A 131 14.80 10.58 -48.38
CA GLN A 131 14.49 11.37 -47.19
C GLN A 131 13.06 11.07 -46.74
N LEU A 132 12.86 10.90 -45.43
CA LEU A 132 11.60 10.47 -44.85
C LEU A 132 10.42 11.37 -45.27
N GLN A 133 10.62 12.69 -45.33
CA GLN A 133 9.60 13.64 -45.79
C GLN A 133 9.19 13.41 -47.25
N VAL A 134 10.15 13.11 -48.13
CA VAL A 134 9.87 12.81 -49.55
C VAL A 134 9.07 11.52 -49.67
N LEU A 135 9.45 10.50 -48.88
CA LEU A 135 8.73 9.23 -48.83
C LEU A 135 7.28 9.41 -48.33
N CYS A 136 7.04 10.27 -47.32
CA CYS A 136 5.69 10.58 -46.85
C CYS A 136 4.83 11.20 -47.95
N ASN A 137 5.34 12.25 -48.61
CA ASN A 137 4.61 12.92 -49.69
C ASN A 137 4.28 11.94 -50.85
N LEU A 138 5.25 11.11 -51.24
CA LEU A 138 5.06 10.13 -52.30
C LEU A 138 4.04 9.04 -51.90
N LEU A 139 4.05 8.61 -50.63
CA LEU A 139 3.06 7.67 -50.12
C LEU A 139 1.65 8.28 -50.18
N GLU A 140 1.50 9.55 -49.85
CA GLU A 140 0.23 10.27 -49.95
C GLU A 140 -0.28 10.31 -51.40
N ASP A 141 0.59 10.68 -52.35
CA ASP A 141 0.29 10.71 -53.79
C ASP A 141 -0.14 9.34 -54.32
N ILE A 142 0.52 8.26 -53.86
CA ILE A 142 0.16 6.89 -54.21
C ILE A 142 -1.22 6.55 -53.64
N LEU A 143 -1.44 6.83 -52.35
CA LEU A 143 -2.69 6.53 -51.69
C LEU A 143 -3.87 7.31 -52.30
N ASP A 144 -3.64 8.49 -52.90
CA ASP A 144 -4.69 9.33 -53.52
C ASP A 144 -5.24 8.70 -54.81
N GLN A 145 -4.46 7.80 -55.41
CA GLN A 145 -4.83 7.07 -56.63
C GLN A 145 -5.55 5.74 -56.33
N LEU A 146 -5.66 5.36 -55.05
CA LEU A 146 -6.21 4.07 -54.62
C LEU A 146 -7.60 4.25 -53.98
N ASP A 147 -8.46 3.25 -54.19
CA ASP A 147 -9.73 3.15 -53.47
C ASP A 147 -9.51 2.71 -52.03
N VAL A 148 -9.44 3.70 -51.13
CA VAL A 148 -9.15 3.51 -49.70
C VAL A 148 -10.21 2.66 -48.97
N SER A 149 -11.42 2.52 -49.52
CA SER A 149 -12.49 1.73 -48.89
C SER A 149 -12.21 0.22 -48.88
N ARG A 150 -11.37 -0.24 -49.83
CA ARG A 150 -10.99 -1.66 -50.01
C ARG A 150 -9.49 -1.90 -49.80
N LEU A 151 -8.77 -0.87 -49.32
CA LEU A 151 -7.33 -0.89 -49.09
C LEU A 151 -7.01 -1.15 -47.62
N TYR A 152 -6.08 -2.08 -47.40
CA TYR A 152 -5.56 -2.44 -46.09
C TYR A 152 -4.06 -2.11 -46.02
N LEU A 153 -3.72 -1.00 -45.38
CA LEU A 153 -2.37 -0.48 -45.29
C LEU A 153 -1.64 -1.06 -44.06
N ARG A 154 -0.41 -1.54 -44.25
CA ARG A 154 0.45 -2.07 -43.18
C ARG A 154 1.81 -1.38 -43.26
N ILE A 155 2.23 -0.72 -42.18
CA ILE A 155 3.54 -0.03 -42.14
C ILE A 155 4.33 -0.53 -40.94
N ALA A 156 5.53 -1.05 -41.18
CA ALA A 156 6.50 -1.34 -40.11
C ALA A 156 7.52 -0.22 -40.01
N CYS A 157 7.66 0.35 -38.82
CA CYS A 157 8.56 1.48 -38.56
C CYS A 157 9.29 1.32 -37.23
N ARG A 158 10.52 1.86 -37.14
CA ARG A 158 11.22 2.01 -35.86
C ARG A 158 10.49 2.94 -34.90
N THR A 159 10.62 2.63 -33.62
CA THR A 159 10.25 3.54 -32.54
C THR A 159 10.89 4.92 -32.73
N GLY A 160 10.11 6.00 -32.55
CA GLY A 160 10.60 7.39 -32.59
C GLY A 160 10.95 7.91 -33.99
N ALA A 161 10.84 7.08 -35.02
CA ALA A 161 11.09 7.47 -36.41
C ALA A 161 9.79 7.73 -37.20
N PHE A 162 8.62 7.38 -36.67
CA PHE A 162 7.35 7.58 -37.37
C PHE A 162 6.95 9.07 -37.36
N PRO A 163 6.74 9.73 -38.52
CA PRO A 163 6.45 11.16 -38.58
C PRO A 163 5.03 11.51 -38.10
N SER A 164 4.90 12.51 -37.22
CA SER A 164 3.59 13.02 -36.76
C SER A 164 2.73 13.59 -37.90
N GLY A 165 3.35 14.21 -38.90
CA GLY A 165 2.65 14.68 -40.11
C GLY A 165 1.99 13.55 -40.89
N LEU A 166 2.67 12.41 -41.05
CA LEU A 166 2.11 11.24 -41.75
C LEU A 166 0.95 10.61 -40.96
N GLU A 167 1.04 10.58 -39.63
CA GLU A 167 -0.06 10.12 -38.78
C GLU A 167 -1.33 10.92 -39.05
N TYR A 168 -1.24 12.25 -39.00
CA TYR A 168 -2.38 13.13 -39.29
C TYR A 168 -2.96 12.89 -40.69
N ASN A 169 -2.09 12.76 -41.69
CA ASN A 169 -2.52 12.54 -43.08
C ASN A 169 -3.21 11.19 -43.27
N LEU A 170 -2.74 10.13 -42.60
CA LEU A 170 -3.41 8.82 -42.59
C LEU A 170 -4.78 8.89 -41.88
N GLU A 171 -4.87 9.59 -40.74
CA GLU A 171 -6.14 9.78 -40.03
C GLU A 171 -7.17 10.55 -40.87
N CYS A 172 -6.75 11.57 -41.61
CA CYS A 172 -7.61 12.30 -42.54
C CYS A 172 -8.15 11.40 -43.66
N LYS A 173 -7.33 10.43 -44.11
CA LYS A 173 -7.64 9.62 -45.29
C LYS A 173 -8.46 8.37 -44.98
N PHE A 174 -8.13 7.65 -43.91
CA PHE A 174 -8.82 6.44 -43.49
C PHE A 174 -9.90 6.70 -42.44
N SER A 175 -10.02 7.92 -41.92
CA SER A 175 -10.71 8.28 -40.67
C SER A 175 -9.95 7.78 -39.44
N LYS A 176 -9.88 8.62 -38.40
CA LYS A 176 -9.15 8.36 -37.16
C LYS A 176 -9.45 6.99 -36.52
N GLY A 177 -10.70 6.52 -36.59
CA GLY A 177 -11.11 5.23 -36.01
C GLY A 177 -10.56 3.99 -36.73
N ASN A 178 -9.98 4.15 -37.93
CA ASN A 178 -9.47 3.05 -38.77
C ASN A 178 -7.93 3.03 -38.87
N VAL A 179 -7.25 3.95 -38.18
CA VAL A 179 -5.78 4.04 -38.11
C VAL A 179 -5.33 3.56 -36.74
N HIS A 180 -4.58 2.47 -36.71
CA HIS A 180 -4.21 1.79 -35.48
C HIS A 180 -2.71 1.69 -35.33
N PHE A 181 -2.21 2.06 -34.16
CA PHE A 181 -0.80 1.97 -33.80
C PHE A 181 -0.60 0.87 -32.76
N TYR A 182 0.18 -0.15 -33.13
CA TYR A 182 0.55 -1.26 -32.26
C TYR A 182 2.06 -1.38 -32.13
N ARG A 183 2.52 -1.91 -31.01
CA ARG A 183 3.93 -2.13 -30.70
C ARG A 183 4.19 -3.61 -30.53
N LEU A 184 5.28 -4.11 -31.11
CA LEU A 184 5.66 -5.51 -30.94
C LEU A 184 6.08 -5.77 -29.49
N ALA A 185 5.48 -6.78 -28.86
CA ALA A 185 5.71 -7.11 -27.47
C ALA A 185 7.07 -7.82 -27.27
N PRO A 186 7.65 -7.74 -26.04
CA PRO A 186 8.76 -8.58 -25.61
C PRO A 186 8.47 -10.08 -25.75
N LEU A 187 9.52 -10.91 -25.68
CA LEU A 187 9.41 -12.37 -25.68
C LEU A 187 8.84 -12.89 -24.36
N ARG A 188 8.05 -13.96 -24.43
CA ARG A 188 7.61 -14.74 -23.27
C ARG A 188 8.74 -15.64 -22.78
N GLU A 189 8.63 -16.13 -21.55
CA GLU A 189 9.60 -17.09 -21.00
C GLU A 189 9.68 -18.36 -21.87
N LYS A 190 8.55 -18.85 -22.38
CA LYS A 190 8.52 -20.05 -23.25
C LYS A 190 9.20 -19.83 -24.60
N ASP A 191 9.14 -18.60 -25.14
CA ASP A 191 9.83 -18.24 -26.37
C ASP A 191 11.36 -18.30 -26.14
N VAL A 192 11.83 -17.79 -25.00
CA VAL A 192 13.25 -17.88 -24.61
C VAL A 192 13.69 -19.33 -24.40
N LYS A 193 12.84 -20.18 -23.80
CA LYS A 193 13.10 -21.63 -23.69
C LYS A 193 13.26 -22.26 -25.06
N GLU A 194 12.37 -21.99 -26.00
CA GLU A 194 12.45 -22.52 -27.36
C GLU A 194 13.76 -22.09 -28.05
N ALA A 195 14.13 -20.82 -27.94
CA ALA A 195 15.36 -20.33 -28.55
C ALA A 195 16.63 -20.98 -27.97
N SER A 196 16.64 -21.28 -26.67
CA SER A 196 17.75 -21.97 -26.02
C SER A 196 17.91 -23.43 -26.49
N ILE A 197 16.80 -24.15 -26.71
CA ILE A 197 16.80 -25.53 -27.23
C ILE A 197 17.42 -25.55 -28.63
N ASN A 198 17.02 -24.61 -29.49
CA ASN A 198 17.54 -24.51 -30.86
C ASN A 198 19.05 -24.14 -30.92
N HIS A 199 19.64 -23.68 -29.82
CA HIS A 199 21.07 -23.40 -29.69
C HIS A 199 21.82 -24.48 -28.91
N GLU A 200 21.22 -25.68 -28.77
CA GLU A 200 21.79 -26.84 -28.07
C GLU A 200 22.11 -26.59 -26.57
N HIS A 201 21.51 -25.56 -25.97
CA HIS A 201 21.63 -25.29 -24.54
C HIS A 201 20.55 -26.03 -23.75
N ALA A 202 20.88 -26.48 -22.54
CA ALA A 202 19.89 -27.02 -21.61
C ALA A 202 18.93 -25.91 -21.17
N SER A 203 17.72 -25.89 -21.73
CA SER A 203 16.78 -24.76 -21.61
C SER A 203 16.40 -24.39 -20.17
N GLN A 204 16.21 -25.41 -19.33
CA GLN A 204 15.90 -25.23 -17.91
C GLN A 204 17.09 -24.63 -17.15
N THR A 205 18.32 -24.99 -17.53
CA THR A 205 19.55 -24.42 -16.96
C THR A 205 19.75 -22.97 -17.41
N PHE A 206 19.54 -22.64 -18.68
CA PHE A 206 19.69 -21.27 -19.18
C PHE A 206 18.70 -20.30 -18.51
N VAL A 207 17.39 -20.63 -18.53
CA VAL A 207 16.36 -19.75 -17.98
C VAL A 207 16.47 -19.60 -16.46
N SER A 208 16.81 -20.67 -15.74
CA SER A 208 17.05 -20.58 -14.29
C SER A 208 18.22 -19.64 -13.97
N GLN A 209 19.29 -19.65 -14.76
CA GLN A 209 20.40 -18.73 -14.60
C GLN A 209 20.05 -17.28 -14.98
N VAL A 210 19.25 -17.07 -16.05
CA VAL A 210 18.71 -15.74 -16.41
C VAL A 210 17.95 -15.12 -15.24
N LYS A 211 17.08 -15.90 -14.58
CA LYS A 211 16.36 -15.46 -13.37
C LYS A 211 17.28 -15.29 -12.17
N LYS A 212 18.21 -16.23 -11.96
CA LYS A 212 19.19 -16.19 -10.85
C LYS A 212 20.05 -14.92 -10.89
N HIS A 213 20.44 -14.46 -12.08
CA HIS A 213 21.25 -13.25 -12.27
C HIS A 213 20.40 -11.97 -12.51
N ARG A 214 19.06 -12.07 -12.56
CA ARG A 214 18.13 -10.96 -12.83
C ARG A 214 18.43 -10.20 -14.13
N ILE A 215 18.60 -10.94 -15.22
CA ILE A 215 18.91 -10.43 -16.58
C ILE A 215 17.76 -10.68 -17.59
N GLU A 216 16.54 -10.87 -17.09
CA GLU A 216 15.32 -11.17 -17.86
C GLU A 216 15.02 -10.10 -18.90
N ALA A 217 15.24 -8.82 -18.56
CA ALA A 217 15.08 -7.69 -19.48
C ALA A 217 15.90 -7.87 -20.77
N LEU A 218 17.14 -8.35 -20.66
CA LEU A 218 18.01 -8.65 -21.80
C LEU A 218 17.55 -9.91 -22.54
N ALA A 219 17.06 -10.92 -21.82
CA ALA A 219 16.60 -12.18 -22.42
C ALA A 219 15.25 -12.05 -23.14
N SER A 220 14.39 -11.10 -22.76
CA SER A 220 13.09 -10.88 -23.38
C SER A 220 13.14 -10.11 -24.70
N ARG A 221 14.34 -9.72 -25.17
CA ARG A 221 14.54 -9.01 -26.44
C ARG A 221 15.35 -9.88 -27.41
N PRO A 222 14.91 -10.09 -28.66
CA PRO A 222 15.59 -10.99 -29.58
C PRO A 222 17.08 -10.67 -29.78
N VAL A 223 17.43 -9.39 -29.95
CA VAL A 223 18.81 -8.97 -30.21
C VAL A 223 19.75 -9.32 -29.06
N THR A 224 19.35 -9.03 -27.82
CA THR A 224 20.14 -9.31 -26.63
C THR A 224 20.01 -10.76 -26.18
N LEU A 225 18.91 -11.45 -26.47
CA LEU A 225 18.80 -12.90 -26.31
C LEU A 225 19.81 -13.64 -27.18
N HIS A 226 19.92 -13.28 -28.46
CA HIS A 226 20.95 -13.83 -29.34
C HIS A 226 22.36 -13.51 -28.82
N MET A 227 22.58 -12.32 -28.27
CA MET A 227 23.85 -12.01 -27.60
C MET A 227 24.08 -12.99 -26.45
N LEU A 228 23.13 -13.15 -25.54
CA LEU A 228 23.24 -14.04 -24.38
C LEU A 228 23.51 -15.48 -24.80
N LEU A 229 22.73 -16.04 -25.74
CA LEU A 229 22.86 -17.41 -26.25
C LEU A 229 24.23 -17.68 -26.90
N ASN A 230 24.78 -16.71 -27.63
CA ASN A 230 26.09 -16.83 -28.28
C ASN A 230 27.27 -16.64 -27.31
N THR A 231 27.04 -15.93 -26.21
CA THR A 231 28.05 -15.69 -25.18
C THR A 231 27.97 -16.69 -24.04
N TRP A 232 26.97 -17.57 -24.08
CA TRP A 232 26.69 -18.54 -23.05
C TRP A 232 27.78 -19.61 -23.02
N ASN A 233 28.58 -19.59 -21.96
CA ASN A 233 29.64 -20.55 -21.66
C ASN A 233 29.62 -20.82 -20.14
N ASP A 234 30.25 -21.90 -19.66
CA ASP A 234 30.34 -22.27 -18.24
C ASP A 234 31.17 -21.29 -17.35
N GLN A 235 31.50 -20.09 -17.83
CA GLN A 235 32.26 -19.09 -17.07
C GLN A 235 31.36 -18.25 -16.16
N PRO A 236 31.88 -17.76 -15.02
CA PRO A 236 31.11 -16.91 -14.10
C PRO A 236 30.65 -15.63 -14.79
N ILE A 237 29.34 -15.41 -14.77
CA ILE A 237 28.66 -14.28 -15.39
C ILE A 237 28.58 -13.13 -14.38
N VAL A 238 29.08 -11.95 -14.75
CA VAL A 238 28.94 -10.74 -13.94
C VAL A 238 27.79 -9.89 -14.49
N LYS A 239 26.80 -9.60 -13.65
CA LYS A 239 25.54 -8.93 -14.04
C LYS A 239 25.80 -7.58 -14.73
N LYS A 240 26.65 -6.72 -14.15
CA LYS A 240 26.97 -5.39 -14.70
C LYS A 240 27.63 -5.45 -16.08
N GLU A 241 28.46 -6.47 -16.33
CA GLU A 241 29.13 -6.65 -17.63
C GLU A 241 28.14 -7.08 -18.71
N LEU A 242 27.16 -7.91 -18.36
CA LEU A 242 26.08 -8.26 -19.28
C LEU A 242 25.20 -7.06 -19.62
N TYR A 243 24.88 -6.22 -18.64
CA TYR A 243 24.13 -4.98 -18.89
C TYR A 243 24.94 -3.99 -19.73
N ASP A 244 26.24 -3.82 -19.48
CA ASP A 244 27.12 -2.98 -20.32
C ASP A 244 27.11 -3.46 -21.78
N ARG A 245 27.34 -4.75 -21.99
CA ARG A 245 27.32 -5.37 -23.32
C ARG A 245 25.93 -5.31 -23.96
N GLY A 246 24.88 -5.53 -23.19
CA GLY A 246 23.49 -5.50 -23.64
C GLY A 246 23.06 -4.11 -24.09
N CYS A 247 23.27 -3.09 -23.26
CA CYS A 247 22.97 -1.71 -23.62
C CYS A 247 23.83 -1.22 -24.79
N TYR A 248 25.11 -1.60 -24.85
CA TYR A 248 25.95 -1.35 -26.02
C TYR A 248 25.36 -2.00 -27.27
N LYS A 249 24.92 -3.26 -27.18
CA LYS A 249 24.29 -3.99 -28.29
C LYS A 249 23.01 -3.34 -28.77
N LEU A 250 22.18 -2.81 -27.86
CA LEU A 250 20.94 -2.09 -28.19
C LEU A 250 21.21 -0.74 -28.88
N CYS A 251 22.40 -0.15 -28.70
CA CYS A 251 22.85 1.04 -29.42
C CYS A 251 23.42 0.73 -30.82
N GLU A 252 23.75 -0.53 -31.12
CA GLU A 252 24.29 -0.91 -32.43
C GLU A 252 23.22 -0.89 -33.52
N GLU A 253 23.61 -0.44 -34.72
CA GLU A 253 22.79 -0.62 -35.90
C GLU A 253 22.79 -2.09 -36.31
N VAL A 254 21.63 -2.75 -36.14
CA VAL A 254 21.42 -4.18 -36.43
C VAL A 254 21.43 -4.45 -37.94
N ASN A 255 21.00 -3.48 -38.76
CA ASN A 255 20.98 -3.63 -40.21
C ASN A 255 22.42 -3.51 -40.81
N PRO A 256 22.94 -4.57 -41.48
CA PRO A 256 24.26 -4.53 -42.13
C PRO A 256 24.41 -3.44 -43.20
N ASP A 257 23.35 -3.16 -43.98
CA ASP A 257 23.38 -2.19 -45.08
C ASP A 257 23.46 -0.74 -44.57
N ARG A 258 22.74 -0.44 -43.48
CA ARG A 258 22.87 0.85 -42.78
C ARG A 258 24.25 0.99 -42.17
N ARG A 259 24.76 -0.07 -41.53
CA ARG A 259 26.10 -0.09 -40.93
C ARG A 259 27.22 0.16 -41.95
N ALA A 260 27.10 -0.38 -43.16
CA ALA A 260 28.10 -0.19 -44.22
C ALA A 260 28.11 1.21 -44.83
N LYS A 261 26.98 1.95 -44.76
CA LYS A 261 26.82 3.29 -45.34
C LYS A 261 26.90 4.36 -44.26
N ARG A 262 28.08 4.96 -44.08
CA ARG A 262 28.36 5.97 -43.03
C ARG A 262 27.44 7.20 -43.03
N PHE A 263 26.91 7.60 -44.20
CA PHE A 263 25.92 8.68 -44.32
C PHE A 263 24.52 8.30 -43.82
N ILE A 264 24.21 6.99 -43.70
CA ILE A 264 22.91 6.45 -43.27
C ILE A 264 22.98 5.90 -41.83
N ALA A 265 24.14 5.41 -41.38
CA ALA A 265 24.38 4.89 -40.03
C ALA A 265 24.30 5.94 -38.90
N GLY A 266 24.31 7.23 -39.28
CA GLY A 266 24.45 8.35 -38.36
C GLY A 266 25.91 8.74 -38.11
N ARG A 267 26.11 9.92 -37.53
CA ARG A 267 27.43 10.49 -37.23
C ARG A 267 27.99 10.04 -35.88
N LEU A 268 27.15 9.50 -35.00
CA LEU A 268 27.55 9.05 -33.68
C LEU A 268 28.13 7.63 -33.71
N SER A 269 29.25 7.42 -33.03
CA SER A 269 29.70 6.07 -32.71
C SER A 269 28.77 5.41 -31.68
N VAL A 270 28.77 4.08 -31.61
CA VAL A 270 27.96 3.33 -30.62
C VAL A 270 28.27 3.78 -29.19
N ALA A 271 29.56 3.99 -28.89
CA ALA A 271 30.00 4.51 -27.58
C ALA A 271 29.46 5.92 -27.28
N GLN A 272 29.36 6.79 -28.30
CA GLN A 272 28.74 8.12 -28.13
C GLN A 272 27.24 8.03 -27.91
N LYS A 273 26.54 7.14 -28.63
CA LYS A 273 25.10 6.90 -28.43
C LYS A 273 24.82 6.41 -27.01
N LEU A 274 25.61 5.43 -26.55
CA LEU A 274 25.54 4.91 -25.20
C LEU A 274 25.80 6.00 -24.15
N GLU A 275 26.80 6.86 -24.36
CA GLU A 275 27.08 7.96 -23.44
C GLU A 275 25.94 8.98 -23.34
N TYR A 276 25.30 9.31 -24.47
CA TYR A 276 24.18 10.25 -24.49
C TYR A 276 22.91 9.64 -23.89
N ALA A 277 22.63 8.37 -24.18
CA ALA A 277 21.57 7.62 -23.49
C ALA A 277 21.85 7.57 -21.99
N ALA A 278 23.09 7.32 -21.56
CA ALA A 278 23.44 7.28 -20.14
C ALA A 278 23.32 8.65 -19.45
N LYS A 279 23.67 9.75 -20.15
CA LYS A 279 23.39 11.12 -19.67
C LYS A 279 21.89 11.32 -19.44
N LEU A 280 21.07 10.97 -20.43
CA LEU A 280 19.61 11.07 -20.36
C LEU A 280 19.05 10.23 -19.21
N ALA A 281 19.50 8.98 -19.06
CA ALA A 281 19.08 8.08 -17.98
C ALA A 281 19.36 8.65 -16.59
N ALA A 282 20.57 9.18 -16.37
CA ALA A 282 20.94 9.79 -15.10
C ALA A 282 20.02 10.98 -14.75
N VAL A 283 19.70 11.82 -15.74
CA VAL A 283 18.80 12.96 -15.53
C VAL A 283 17.35 12.50 -15.32
N CYS A 284 16.85 11.55 -16.11
CA CYS A 284 15.52 10.97 -15.93
C CYS A 284 15.33 10.39 -14.52
N MET A 285 16.26 9.54 -14.06
CA MET A 285 16.22 8.95 -12.72
C MET A 285 16.27 10.01 -11.63
N LEU A 286 17.26 10.92 -11.66
CA LEU A 286 17.47 11.91 -10.59
C LEU A 286 16.38 12.99 -10.54
N THR A 287 15.61 13.17 -11.60
CA THR A 287 14.51 14.15 -11.67
C THR A 287 13.12 13.52 -11.62
N ASN A 288 13.04 12.17 -11.54
CA ASN A 288 11.79 11.40 -11.60
C ASN A 288 10.95 11.71 -12.86
N ARG A 289 11.62 11.84 -14.01
CA ARG A 289 11.01 12.20 -15.29
C ARG A 289 11.39 11.20 -16.37
N HIS A 290 10.51 10.21 -16.57
CA HIS A 290 10.78 9.07 -17.45
C HIS A 290 10.21 9.23 -18.87
N ILE A 291 9.35 10.25 -19.10
CA ILE A 291 8.82 10.55 -20.43
C ILE A 291 9.75 11.55 -21.13
N ILE A 292 10.15 11.23 -22.37
CA ILE A 292 11.05 12.06 -23.18
C ILE A 292 10.22 12.70 -24.29
N HIS A 293 10.13 14.03 -24.29
CA HIS A 293 9.43 14.76 -25.35
C HIS A 293 10.40 15.14 -26.47
N THR A 294 9.99 14.86 -27.71
CA THR A 294 10.81 15.13 -28.91
C THR A 294 10.34 16.35 -29.72
N GLY A 295 9.20 16.95 -29.37
CA GLY A 295 8.65 18.14 -30.03
C GLY A 295 9.32 19.46 -29.64
N LEU A 296 9.16 20.49 -30.48
CA LEU A 296 9.75 21.82 -30.29
C LEU A 296 8.94 22.73 -29.36
N GLU A 297 7.60 22.58 -29.33
CA GLU A 297 6.68 23.41 -28.55
C GLU A 297 5.51 22.56 -28.02
N GLY A 298 5.39 22.38 -26.68
CA GLY A 298 4.16 21.84 -26.09
C GLY A 298 4.28 21.03 -24.79
N GLY A 299 5.40 20.36 -24.53
CA GLY A 299 5.50 19.39 -23.41
C GLY A 299 5.96 19.93 -22.05
N ALA A 300 6.36 21.20 -21.93
CA ALA A 300 7.06 21.73 -20.74
C ALA A 300 6.23 21.79 -19.44
N HIS A 301 4.95 21.39 -19.49
CA HIS A 301 4.03 21.45 -18.35
C HIS A 301 3.48 20.08 -17.92
N GLN A 302 3.87 19.00 -18.58
CA GLN A 302 3.42 17.66 -18.20
C GLN A 302 4.36 17.06 -17.14
N ILE A 303 3.79 16.69 -15.99
CA ILE A 303 4.51 16.05 -14.87
C ILE A 303 5.22 14.80 -15.39
N GLY A 304 6.47 14.58 -14.97
CA GLY A 304 7.25 13.40 -15.34
C GLY A 304 7.92 13.44 -16.73
N THR A 305 7.93 14.61 -17.40
CA THR A 305 8.49 14.77 -18.76
C THR A 305 9.81 15.55 -18.78
N ILE A 306 10.76 15.11 -19.61
CA ILE A 306 12.03 15.79 -19.93
C ILE A 306 12.01 16.38 -21.34
N GLN A 307 12.55 17.59 -21.48
CA GLN A 307 12.86 18.20 -22.77
C GLN A 307 14.34 18.02 -23.12
N LEU A 308 14.64 17.68 -24.36
CA LEU A 308 16.02 17.40 -24.80
C LEU A 308 16.93 18.64 -24.76
N ARG A 309 16.36 19.84 -24.84
CA ARG A 309 17.10 21.11 -24.68
C ARG A 309 17.68 21.29 -23.27
N ASP A 310 17.03 20.70 -22.27
CA ASP A 310 17.44 20.80 -20.86
C ASP A 310 18.68 19.91 -20.59
N MET A 311 19.04 19.04 -21.54
CA MET A 311 20.20 18.15 -21.44
C MET A 311 21.53 18.81 -21.85
N GLN A 312 21.47 20.01 -22.45
CA GLN A 312 22.65 20.72 -22.91
C GLN A 312 23.38 21.39 -21.73
N SER A 313 24.69 21.14 -21.64
CA SER A 313 25.57 21.77 -20.66
C SER A 313 26.52 22.75 -21.32
N GLU A 314 26.95 23.77 -20.57
CA GLU A 314 28.03 24.68 -20.97
C GLU A 314 29.41 24.00 -20.96
N TYR A 315 29.52 22.87 -20.25
CA TYR A 315 30.74 22.06 -20.14
C TYR A 315 30.82 20.94 -21.19
N ASP A 316 29.78 20.74 -22.01
CA ASP A 316 29.80 19.73 -23.06
C ASP A 316 30.86 20.11 -24.11
N THR A 317 31.73 19.13 -24.46
CA THR A 317 32.80 19.33 -25.46
C THR A 317 32.29 19.71 -26.86
N ARG A 318 31.02 19.43 -27.14
CA ARG A 318 30.31 19.86 -28.35
C ARG A 318 28.83 20.07 -28.05
N VAL A 319 28.19 20.92 -28.84
CA VAL A 319 26.73 21.08 -28.84
C VAL A 319 26.07 19.77 -29.31
N ILE A 320 25.14 19.25 -28.51
CA ILE A 320 24.33 18.08 -28.88
C ILE A 320 23.16 18.59 -29.72
N THR A 321 23.15 18.25 -31.00
CA THR A 321 22.10 18.75 -31.91
C THR A 321 20.88 17.84 -31.88
N GLU A 322 19.74 18.31 -32.36
CA GLU A 322 18.53 17.48 -32.55
C GLU A 322 18.81 16.19 -33.33
N ALA A 323 19.64 16.25 -34.38
CA ALA A 323 20.07 15.07 -35.12
C ALA A 323 20.84 14.03 -34.28
N ASP A 324 21.61 14.47 -33.26
CA ASP A 324 22.28 13.53 -32.35
C ASP A 324 21.26 12.81 -31.47
N TRP A 325 20.29 13.57 -30.94
CA TRP A 325 19.23 13.00 -30.12
C TRP A 325 18.37 12.02 -30.91
N ASN A 326 18.02 12.34 -32.15
CA ASN A 326 17.28 11.43 -33.03
C ASN A 326 18.07 10.12 -33.27
N GLU A 327 19.39 10.17 -33.42
CA GLU A 327 20.23 8.97 -33.53
C GLU A 327 20.26 8.11 -32.25
N VAL A 328 20.10 8.72 -31.07
CA VAL A 328 20.08 8.04 -29.76
C VAL A 328 18.69 7.46 -29.49
N LEU A 329 17.64 8.24 -29.72
CA LEU A 329 16.26 7.91 -29.42
C LEU A 329 15.65 6.84 -30.35
N THR A 330 16.31 6.56 -31.47
CA THR A 330 15.93 5.48 -32.41
C THR A 330 16.69 4.16 -32.14
N THR A 331 17.46 4.08 -31.06
CA THR A 331 18.12 2.84 -30.61
C THR A 331 17.15 1.87 -29.94
N GLY A 332 17.59 0.64 -29.66
CA GLY A 332 16.80 -0.36 -28.92
C GLY A 332 16.60 -0.06 -27.43
N LEU A 333 17.06 1.11 -26.94
CA LEU A 333 16.87 1.53 -25.55
C LEU A 333 15.54 2.24 -25.29
N PHE A 334 14.82 2.65 -26.35
CA PHE A 334 13.63 3.49 -26.25
C PHE A 334 12.42 2.87 -26.96
N VAL A 335 11.23 3.14 -26.42
CA VAL A 335 9.93 2.73 -26.95
C VAL A 335 8.97 3.93 -27.05
N ASP A 336 7.98 3.79 -27.91
CA ASP A 336 7.02 4.84 -28.26
C ASP A 336 5.95 4.90 -27.17
N ASN A 337 5.74 6.10 -26.62
CA ASN A 337 4.79 6.36 -25.54
C ASN A 337 3.59 7.21 -26.02
N GLY A 338 3.57 7.62 -27.28
CA GLY A 338 2.56 8.52 -27.84
C GLY A 338 3.17 9.53 -28.83
N PRO A 339 2.33 10.42 -29.39
CA PRO A 339 2.79 11.44 -30.32
C PRO A 339 3.89 12.31 -29.69
N GLU A 340 5.07 12.34 -30.32
CA GLU A 340 6.25 13.08 -29.85
C GLU A 340 6.68 12.74 -28.42
N GLN A 341 6.37 11.52 -27.96
CA GLN A 341 6.69 11.03 -26.62
C GLN A 341 7.34 9.66 -26.70
N LEU A 342 8.53 9.55 -26.11
CA LEU A 342 9.26 8.31 -25.94
C LEU A 342 9.43 7.99 -24.46
N THR A 343 9.68 6.73 -24.17
CA THR A 343 10.08 6.25 -22.84
C THR A 343 11.13 5.15 -22.98
N TRP A 344 11.69 4.68 -21.87
CA TRP A 344 12.65 3.60 -21.85
C TRP A 344 12.01 2.26 -22.20
N ALA A 345 12.70 1.46 -23.03
CA ALA A 345 12.24 0.13 -23.42
C ALA A 345 12.05 -0.81 -22.24
N HIS A 346 12.85 -0.62 -21.19
CA HIS A 346 12.74 -1.30 -19.91
C HIS A 346 13.40 -0.44 -18.81
N LYS A 347 12.79 -0.39 -17.62
CA LYS A 347 13.28 0.42 -16.48
C LYS A 347 14.70 0.04 -16.05
N SER A 348 15.06 -1.24 -16.10
CA SER A 348 16.40 -1.70 -15.70
C SER A 348 17.53 -1.15 -16.59
N TYR A 349 17.25 -0.80 -17.85
CA TYR A 349 18.25 -0.16 -18.72
C TYR A 349 18.53 1.26 -18.26
N GLU A 350 17.47 2.01 -17.94
CA GLU A 350 17.55 3.36 -17.39
C GLU A 350 18.33 3.36 -16.07
N GLU A 351 17.96 2.50 -15.12
CA GLU A 351 18.61 2.41 -13.80
C GLU A 351 20.10 2.03 -13.91
N PHE A 352 20.43 1.08 -14.79
CA PHE A 352 21.81 0.69 -15.05
C PHE A 352 22.60 1.84 -15.69
N LEU A 353 22.07 2.45 -16.75
CA LEU A 353 22.75 3.51 -17.49
C LEU A 353 22.93 4.79 -16.65
N ALA A 354 22.00 5.09 -15.75
CA ALA A 354 22.15 6.16 -14.77
C ALA A 354 23.36 5.91 -13.85
N GLY A 355 23.46 4.71 -13.26
CA GLY A 355 24.61 4.32 -12.44
C GLY A 355 25.93 4.34 -13.22
N TYR A 356 25.91 3.81 -14.44
CA TYR A 356 27.04 3.82 -15.37
C TYR A 356 27.54 5.25 -15.64
N TYR A 357 26.65 6.20 -15.93
CA TYR A 357 27.00 7.58 -16.24
C TYR A 357 27.60 8.31 -15.05
N LEU A 358 26.96 8.19 -13.88
CA LEU A 358 27.40 8.84 -12.64
C LEU A 358 28.79 8.32 -12.20
N ASN A 359 29.05 7.01 -12.36
CA ASN A 359 30.38 6.44 -12.15
C ASN A 359 31.41 6.99 -13.16
N LYS A 360 31.06 7.04 -14.45
CA LYS A 360 31.94 7.58 -15.51
C LYS A 360 32.32 9.05 -15.26
N ARG A 361 31.42 9.83 -14.66
CA ARG A 361 31.65 11.24 -14.26
C ARG A 361 32.46 11.41 -12.97
N ARG A 362 32.79 10.31 -12.27
CA ARG A 362 33.68 10.26 -11.09
C ARG A 362 33.23 11.17 -9.94
N LEU A 363 31.93 11.23 -9.69
CA LEU A 363 31.38 11.99 -8.56
C LEU A 363 31.85 11.39 -7.23
N LYS A 364 32.16 12.24 -6.24
CA LYS A 364 32.57 11.80 -4.90
C LYS A 364 31.38 11.19 -4.15
N THR A 365 31.64 10.27 -3.22
CA THR A 365 30.60 9.63 -2.39
C THR A 365 29.68 10.65 -1.70
N LYS A 366 30.23 11.73 -1.12
CA LYS A 366 29.41 12.81 -0.51
C LYS A 366 28.43 13.43 -1.51
N GLN A 367 28.85 13.60 -2.76
CA GLN A 367 27.99 14.17 -3.83
C GLN A 367 26.88 13.20 -4.22
N LEU A 368 27.21 11.92 -4.37
CA LEU A 368 26.22 10.88 -4.65
C LEU A 368 25.21 10.76 -3.50
N LEU A 369 25.65 10.74 -2.24
CA LEU A 369 24.73 10.65 -1.11
C LEU A 369 23.73 11.82 -1.06
N ASN A 370 24.16 13.03 -1.40
CA ASN A 370 23.26 14.19 -1.46
C ASN A 370 22.16 14.08 -2.54
N LEU A 371 22.36 13.23 -3.55
CA LEU A 371 21.39 12.97 -4.62
C LEU A 371 20.46 11.79 -4.29
N PHE A 372 20.98 10.82 -3.55
CA PHE A 372 20.32 9.54 -3.32
C PHE A 372 19.63 9.44 -1.95
N ILE A 373 20.01 10.26 -0.97
CA ILE A 373 19.40 10.28 0.36
C ILE A 373 18.18 11.21 0.37
N HIS A 374 17.10 10.74 1.00
CA HIS A 374 15.91 11.54 1.18
C HIS A 374 16.13 12.60 2.27
N PRO A 375 15.92 13.90 1.98
CA PRO A 375 16.26 14.97 2.94
C PRO A 375 15.32 15.03 4.16
N GLY A 376 14.07 14.58 4.01
CA GLY A 376 13.06 14.53 5.07
C GLY A 376 13.15 13.33 6.01
N ASP A 377 14.17 12.47 5.85
CA ASP A 377 14.38 11.27 6.68
C ASP A 377 15.53 11.49 7.67
N SER A 378 15.25 11.35 8.96
CA SER A 378 16.24 11.58 10.04
C SER A 378 17.36 10.52 10.04
N GLU A 379 17.07 9.30 9.61
CA GLU A 379 18.06 8.21 9.50
C GLU A 379 18.87 8.27 8.20
N GLY A 380 18.52 9.18 7.29
CA GLY A 380 19.17 9.37 6.00
C GLY A 380 19.07 8.14 5.11
N ARG A 381 17.86 7.58 4.99
CA ARG A 381 17.50 6.52 4.03
C ARG A 381 17.58 7.00 2.57
N PHE A 382 17.79 6.05 1.66
CA PHE A 382 17.79 6.32 0.22
C PHE A 382 16.37 6.53 -0.29
N ILE A 383 16.25 7.43 -1.27
CA ILE A 383 15.04 7.70 -2.04
C ILE A 383 14.60 6.39 -2.73
N PRO A 384 13.37 5.89 -2.49
CA PRO A 384 12.93 4.59 -3.00
C PRO A 384 12.97 4.44 -4.52
N GLN A 385 12.64 5.50 -5.26
CA GLN A 385 12.71 5.52 -6.72
C GLN A 385 14.13 5.31 -7.25
N LEU A 386 15.16 5.55 -6.44
CA LEU A 386 16.57 5.45 -6.81
C LEU A 386 17.27 4.20 -6.28
N HIS A 387 16.57 3.30 -5.56
CA HIS A 387 17.16 2.13 -4.89
C HIS A 387 17.98 1.24 -5.84
N GLN A 388 17.44 0.86 -7.00
CA GLN A 388 18.17 0.00 -7.95
C GLN A 388 19.36 0.73 -8.60
N THR A 389 19.26 2.04 -8.84
CA THR A 389 20.39 2.85 -9.34
C THR A 389 21.48 2.99 -8.28
N ALA A 390 21.11 3.13 -7.00
CA ALA A 390 22.04 3.15 -5.88
C ALA A 390 22.80 1.81 -5.78
N ALA A 391 22.09 0.69 -5.97
CA ALA A 391 22.70 -0.63 -6.00
C ALA A 391 23.74 -0.75 -7.14
N TRP A 392 23.41 -0.31 -8.35
CA TRP A 392 24.36 -0.25 -9.47
C TRP A 392 25.59 0.60 -9.15
N LEU A 393 25.41 1.77 -8.52
CA LEU A 393 26.52 2.62 -8.06
C LEU A 393 27.39 1.93 -7.00
N GLY A 394 26.78 1.17 -6.09
CA GLY A 394 27.48 0.35 -5.10
C GLY A 394 28.42 -0.67 -5.74
N GLU A 395 28.05 -1.22 -6.90
CA GLU A 395 28.89 -2.16 -7.66
C GLU A 395 30.10 -1.50 -8.36
N TYR A 396 30.11 -0.17 -8.47
CA TYR A 396 31.23 0.60 -9.02
C TYR A 396 32.12 1.25 -7.95
N SER A 397 31.59 1.52 -6.76
CA SER A 397 32.26 2.32 -5.72
C SER A 397 32.10 1.70 -4.33
N THR A 398 33.17 1.06 -3.83
CA THR A 398 33.20 0.48 -2.47
C THR A 398 32.87 1.49 -1.37
N PRO A 399 33.38 2.74 -1.39
CA PRO A 399 32.98 3.74 -0.39
C PRO A 399 31.48 4.10 -0.42
N PHE A 400 30.85 4.06 -1.60
CA PHE A 400 29.40 4.28 -1.70
C PHE A 400 28.61 3.04 -1.25
N LEU A 401 29.09 1.84 -1.57
CA LEU A 401 28.52 0.57 -1.10
C LEU A 401 28.53 0.48 0.43
N ASP A 402 29.62 0.90 1.08
CA ASP A 402 29.73 0.94 2.53
C ASP A 402 28.66 1.85 3.16
N GLU A 403 28.41 3.01 2.55
CA GLU A 403 27.36 3.94 2.98
C GLU A 403 25.96 3.41 2.72
N LEU A 404 25.75 2.72 1.59
CA LEU A 404 24.51 2.00 1.29
C LEU A 404 24.23 0.95 2.35
N VAL A 405 25.20 0.09 2.65
CA VAL A 405 25.07 -0.97 3.66
C VAL A 405 24.88 -0.42 5.06
N ARG A 406 25.54 0.69 5.42
CA ARG A 406 25.41 1.32 6.75
C ARG A 406 24.04 1.96 6.96
N ARG A 407 23.45 2.56 5.92
CA ARG A 407 22.17 3.29 6.01
C ARG A 407 20.99 2.36 5.80
N GLN A 408 21.03 1.55 4.76
CA GLN A 408 19.98 0.61 4.35
C GLN A 408 20.58 -0.70 3.82
N PRO A 409 21.02 -1.61 4.71
CA PRO A 409 21.62 -2.89 4.31
C PRO A 409 20.77 -3.74 3.35
N ASN A 410 19.43 -3.68 3.40
CA ASN A 410 18.56 -4.45 2.51
C ASN A 410 18.74 -4.09 1.02
N LEU A 411 19.26 -2.91 0.68
CA LEU A 411 19.54 -2.56 -0.72
C LEU A 411 20.67 -3.41 -1.33
N LEU A 412 21.46 -4.11 -0.50
CA LEU A 412 22.47 -5.05 -0.98
C LEU A 412 21.86 -6.21 -1.78
N PHE A 413 20.59 -6.56 -1.54
CA PHE A 413 19.87 -7.60 -2.30
C PHE A 413 19.55 -7.20 -3.75
N LEU A 414 19.74 -5.93 -4.11
CA LEU A 414 19.59 -5.43 -5.49
C LEU A 414 20.89 -5.49 -6.29
N CYS A 415 22.03 -5.63 -5.59
CA CYS A 415 23.35 -5.81 -6.19
C CYS A 415 23.55 -7.23 -6.72
N ASP A 416 24.56 -7.42 -7.57
CA ASP A 416 25.03 -8.75 -7.96
C ASP A 416 25.62 -9.50 -6.75
N ARG A 417 24.83 -10.40 -6.17
CA ARG A 417 25.22 -11.17 -4.99
C ARG A 417 26.50 -11.99 -5.15
N PHE A 418 26.83 -12.42 -6.38
CA PHE A 418 28.02 -13.22 -6.63
C PHE A 418 29.31 -12.40 -6.56
N GLN A 419 29.20 -11.07 -6.51
CA GLN A 419 30.33 -10.14 -6.36
C GLN A 419 30.49 -9.63 -4.92
N VAL A 420 29.62 -10.03 -3.99
CA VAL A 420 29.64 -9.52 -2.61
C VAL A 420 30.75 -10.20 -1.80
N THR A 421 31.72 -9.39 -1.37
CA THR A 421 32.90 -9.85 -0.61
C THR A 421 32.55 -10.25 0.83
N VAL A 422 33.43 -11.02 1.48
CA VAL A 422 33.29 -11.39 2.90
C VAL A 422 33.23 -10.16 3.81
N ASP A 423 34.04 -9.12 3.54
CA ASP A 423 34.02 -7.84 4.28
C ASP A 423 32.66 -7.13 4.14
N THR A 424 32.08 -7.14 2.93
CA THR A 424 30.74 -6.57 2.70
C THR A 424 29.65 -7.36 3.45
N LYS A 425 29.72 -8.71 3.43
CA LYS A 425 28.80 -9.58 4.19
C LYS A 425 28.88 -9.30 5.69
N LYS A 426 30.10 -9.11 6.22
CA LYS A 426 30.34 -8.73 7.61
C LYS A 426 29.67 -7.39 7.95
N LYS A 427 29.93 -6.35 7.14
CA LYS A 427 29.31 -5.02 7.31
C LYS A 427 27.79 -5.09 7.25
N PHE A 428 27.23 -5.91 6.34
CA PHE A 428 25.80 -6.15 6.23
C PHE A 428 25.23 -6.79 7.51
N VAL A 429 25.81 -7.88 7.99
CA VAL A 429 25.35 -8.56 9.22
C VAL A 429 25.47 -7.63 10.43
N SER A 430 26.59 -6.92 10.59
CA SER A 430 26.71 -5.92 11.65
C SER A 430 25.63 -4.83 11.53
N SER A 431 25.40 -4.30 10.32
CA SER A 431 24.43 -3.23 10.15
C SER A 431 22.99 -3.70 10.38
N ILE A 432 22.59 -4.91 9.96
CA ILE A 432 21.20 -5.36 10.07
C ILE A 432 20.84 -5.72 11.53
N LEU A 433 21.79 -6.25 12.31
CA LEU A 433 21.55 -6.62 13.71
C LEU A 433 21.25 -5.39 14.59
N TYR A 434 22.01 -4.29 14.41
CA TYR A 434 21.93 -3.12 15.30
C TYR A 434 21.02 -1.99 14.80
N LYS A 435 20.22 -2.21 13.76
CA LYS A 435 19.21 -1.23 13.32
C LYS A 435 18.01 -1.24 14.27
N SER A 436 17.59 -0.05 14.71
CA SER A 436 16.47 0.18 15.64
C SER A 436 15.10 -0.24 15.09
N ASP A 437 14.93 -0.22 13.77
CA ASP A 437 13.65 -0.45 13.07
C ASP A 437 13.25 -1.94 13.15
N GLN A 438 12.38 -2.32 14.10
CA GLN A 438 12.02 -3.70 14.47
C GLN A 438 11.64 -4.61 13.28
N THR A 439 11.07 -4.04 12.23
CA THR A 439 10.48 -4.76 11.10
C THR A 439 11.33 -4.70 9.82
N TYR A 440 12.66 -4.73 9.92
CA TYR A 440 13.56 -4.71 8.76
C TYR A 440 13.33 -5.79 7.65
N SER A 441 12.34 -6.68 7.76
CA SER A 441 12.01 -7.74 6.81
C SER A 441 11.02 -7.33 5.70
N GLU A 442 11.33 -7.82 4.51
CA GLU A 442 10.50 -8.16 3.32
C GLU A 442 10.86 -7.42 2.04
N GLN A 443 11.11 -6.10 2.08
CA GLN A 443 11.41 -5.40 0.82
C GLN A 443 12.80 -5.79 0.28
N TYR A 444 12.79 -6.45 -0.88
CA TYR A 444 13.93 -7.04 -1.58
C TYR A 444 14.56 -8.26 -0.90
N TRP A 445 13.90 -8.86 0.11
CA TRP A 445 14.46 -10.00 0.84
C TRP A 445 14.81 -11.16 -0.11
N ASP A 446 16.10 -11.52 -0.15
CA ASP A 446 16.61 -12.64 -0.97
C ASP A 446 17.10 -13.76 -0.05
N LEU A 447 16.28 -14.80 0.10
CA LEU A 447 16.59 -15.96 0.94
C LEU A 447 17.87 -16.68 0.49
N GLU A 448 18.17 -16.69 -0.80
CA GLU A 448 19.37 -17.34 -1.31
C GLU A 448 20.62 -16.52 -0.97
N PHE A 449 20.55 -15.19 -1.00
CA PHE A 449 21.64 -14.35 -0.49
C PHE A 449 21.92 -14.61 0.98
N ILE A 450 20.87 -14.76 1.79
CA ILE A 450 21.00 -14.99 3.22
C ILE A 450 21.68 -16.32 3.48
N LYS A 451 21.28 -17.40 2.79
CA LYS A 451 21.96 -18.70 2.87
C LYS A 451 23.47 -18.58 2.60
N ASP A 452 23.87 -17.68 1.70
CA ASP A 452 25.27 -17.43 1.34
C ASP A 452 26.04 -16.55 2.36
N LEU A 453 25.42 -16.08 3.44
CA LEU A 453 26.11 -15.23 4.44
C LEU A 453 27.10 -16.00 5.31
N LYS A 454 26.92 -17.33 5.48
CA LYS A 454 27.71 -18.16 6.39
C LYS A 454 29.22 -18.07 6.10
N ASN A 455 29.96 -17.44 7.01
CA ASN A 455 31.43 -17.45 7.07
C ASN A 455 31.91 -17.23 8.52
N PRO A 456 33.20 -17.50 8.84
CA PRO A 456 33.72 -17.38 10.20
C PRO A 456 33.52 -16.01 10.86
N GLU A 457 33.64 -14.91 10.10
CA GLU A 457 33.50 -13.56 10.65
C GLU A 457 32.04 -13.19 10.95
N THR A 458 31.11 -13.59 10.09
CA THR A 458 29.67 -13.38 10.34
C THR A 458 29.17 -14.24 11.50
N LEU A 459 29.69 -15.46 11.63
CA LEU A 459 29.36 -16.36 12.73
C LEU A 459 29.78 -15.76 14.08
N ASP A 460 30.99 -15.19 14.15
CA ASP A 460 31.49 -14.49 15.34
C ASP A 460 30.60 -13.28 15.71
N ILE A 461 30.14 -12.50 14.73
CA ILE A 461 29.22 -11.38 14.98
C ILE A 461 27.88 -11.87 15.53
N VAL A 462 27.30 -12.91 14.92
CA VAL A 462 26.03 -13.52 15.36
C VAL A 462 26.16 -14.04 16.79
N ASN A 463 27.21 -14.82 17.10
CA ASN A 463 27.40 -15.37 18.44
C ASN A 463 27.66 -14.29 19.49
N ARG A 464 28.40 -13.23 19.16
CA ARG A 464 28.58 -12.06 20.05
C ARG A 464 27.26 -11.36 20.33
N CYS A 465 26.43 -11.16 19.30
CA CYS A 465 25.10 -10.55 19.43
C CYS A 465 24.17 -11.38 20.34
N LEU A 466 24.20 -12.71 20.23
CA LEU A 466 23.37 -13.61 21.04
C LEU A 466 23.82 -13.67 22.52
N SER A 467 25.13 -13.64 22.77
CA SER A 467 25.71 -13.79 24.11
C SER A 467 25.77 -12.51 24.94
N ASP A 468 25.73 -11.35 24.29
CA ASP A 468 25.81 -10.04 24.95
C ASP A 468 24.48 -9.63 25.59
N SER A 469 24.46 -9.51 26.92
CA SER A 469 23.29 -9.09 27.69
C SER A 469 22.87 -7.65 27.43
N SER A 470 23.75 -6.79 26.92
CA SER A 470 23.44 -5.40 26.58
C SER A 470 22.74 -5.23 25.23
N THR A 471 22.72 -6.28 24.41
CA THR A 471 22.07 -6.26 23.09
C THR A 471 20.55 -6.39 23.22
N SER A 472 19.80 -5.61 22.44
CA SER A 472 18.33 -5.64 22.45
C SER A 472 17.77 -6.98 21.97
N ASP A 473 16.59 -7.36 22.47
CA ASP A 473 15.97 -8.62 22.07
C ASP A 473 15.64 -8.66 20.58
N LEU A 474 15.31 -7.52 19.98
CA LEU A 474 15.18 -7.39 18.53
C LEU A 474 16.44 -7.84 17.78
N ALA A 475 17.61 -7.36 18.20
CA ALA A 475 18.87 -7.70 17.54
C ALA A 475 19.17 -9.20 17.70
N LYS A 476 18.88 -9.77 18.88
CA LYS A 476 19.01 -11.22 19.12
C LYS A 476 18.06 -12.03 18.23
N ARG A 477 16.79 -11.63 18.09
CA ARG A 477 15.81 -12.26 17.18
C ARG A 477 16.30 -12.26 15.73
N ARG A 478 16.92 -11.15 15.27
CA ARG A 478 17.55 -11.12 13.94
C ARG A 478 18.73 -12.05 13.79
N ALA A 479 19.58 -12.11 14.82
CA ALA A 479 20.71 -13.04 14.84
C ALA A 479 20.23 -14.50 14.75
N LEU A 480 19.15 -14.84 15.44
CA LEU A 480 18.47 -16.13 15.35
C LEU A 480 17.94 -16.40 13.93
N ASN A 481 17.27 -15.43 13.30
CA ASN A 481 16.81 -15.57 11.91
C ASN A 481 17.96 -15.80 10.92
N ILE A 482 19.06 -15.05 11.06
CA ILE A 482 20.26 -15.26 10.24
C ILE A 482 20.80 -16.67 10.47
N ALA A 483 20.94 -17.11 11.72
CA ALA A 483 21.42 -18.45 12.04
C ALA A 483 20.53 -19.55 11.42
N TYR A 484 19.21 -19.39 11.50
CA TYR A 484 18.21 -20.30 10.94
C TYR A 484 18.33 -20.45 9.42
N TYR A 485 18.38 -19.33 8.69
CA TYR A 485 18.43 -19.35 7.22
C TYR A 485 19.80 -19.72 6.67
N CYS A 486 20.88 -19.45 7.41
CA CYS A 486 22.27 -19.76 7.03
C CYS A 486 22.72 -21.16 7.44
N ASP A 487 21.88 -21.96 8.11
CA ASP A 487 22.25 -23.26 8.68
C ASP A 487 23.52 -23.19 9.56
N MET A 488 23.56 -22.21 10.48
CA MET A 488 24.68 -22.00 11.41
C MET A 488 24.60 -22.94 12.62
N VAL A 489 24.84 -24.24 12.40
CA VAL A 489 24.92 -25.26 13.47
C VAL A 489 25.93 -24.87 14.57
N GLU A 490 26.99 -24.15 14.20
CA GLU A 490 28.03 -23.68 15.11
C GLU A 490 27.51 -22.67 16.17
N SER A 491 26.38 -22.00 15.90
CA SER A 491 25.71 -21.10 16.85
C SER A 491 24.87 -21.81 17.91
N VAL A 492 24.56 -23.10 17.73
CA VAL A 492 23.68 -23.87 18.64
C VAL A 492 24.20 -23.85 20.08
N SER A 493 25.50 -24.06 20.28
CA SER A 493 26.13 -24.02 21.62
C SER A 493 25.91 -22.67 22.32
N THR A 494 26.13 -21.57 21.62
CA THR A 494 25.92 -20.21 22.15
C THR A 494 24.46 -19.94 22.48
N ILE A 495 23.54 -20.42 21.63
CA ILE A 495 22.10 -20.28 21.87
C ILE A 495 21.70 -21.05 23.15
N LEU A 496 22.13 -22.31 23.28
CA LEU A 496 21.84 -23.14 24.45
C LEU A 496 22.41 -22.54 25.75
N ASP A 497 23.62 -21.98 25.72
CA ASP A 497 24.26 -21.32 26.87
C ASP A 497 23.49 -20.08 27.36
N CYS A 498 22.76 -19.41 26.45
CA CYS A 498 22.02 -18.18 26.75
C CYS A 498 20.53 -18.43 27.02
N LEU A 499 20.02 -19.62 26.69
CA LEU A 499 18.59 -19.94 26.63
C LEU A 499 17.82 -19.62 27.91
N GLN A 500 18.44 -19.88 29.08
CA GLN A 500 17.83 -19.64 30.39
C GLN A 500 17.58 -18.17 30.72
N ARG A 501 18.13 -17.24 29.93
CA ARG A 501 18.00 -15.79 30.13
C ARG A 501 16.93 -15.16 29.22
N TRP A 502 16.31 -15.93 28.33
CA TRP A 502 15.37 -15.44 27.33
C TRP A 502 13.94 -15.84 27.69
N GLU A 503 12.99 -14.96 27.39
CA GLU A 503 11.55 -15.13 27.66
C GLU A 503 10.73 -14.61 26.46
N GLY A 504 9.45 -14.99 26.39
CA GLY A 504 8.51 -14.53 25.36
C GLY A 504 8.94 -14.87 23.92
N ASP A 505 8.71 -13.95 22.98
CA ASP A 505 8.99 -14.13 21.56
C ASP A 505 10.44 -14.52 21.24
N LEU A 506 11.42 -14.02 22.01
CA LEU A 506 12.83 -14.34 21.79
C LEU A 506 13.11 -15.83 22.07
N LEU A 507 12.46 -16.38 23.10
CA LEU A 507 12.56 -17.79 23.44
C LEU A 507 11.88 -18.66 22.37
N ASP A 508 10.72 -18.23 21.86
CA ASP A 508 10.02 -18.91 20.77
C ASP A 508 10.83 -18.92 19.46
N ASP A 509 11.44 -17.79 19.09
CA ASP A 509 12.35 -17.73 17.94
C ASP A 509 13.55 -18.68 18.11
N ALA A 510 14.11 -18.75 19.33
CA ALA A 510 15.23 -19.64 19.63
C ALA A 510 14.84 -21.11 19.50
N PHE A 511 13.61 -21.48 19.89
CA PHE A 511 13.06 -22.81 19.68
C PHE A 511 13.09 -23.16 18.19
N HIS A 512 12.60 -22.28 17.32
CA HIS A 512 12.56 -22.55 15.87
C HIS A 512 13.95 -22.79 15.28
N VAL A 513 14.96 -22.02 15.73
CA VAL A 513 16.36 -22.22 15.32
C VAL A 513 16.89 -23.57 15.78
N LEU A 514 16.74 -23.89 17.07
CA LEU A 514 17.25 -25.13 17.64
C LEU A 514 16.53 -26.35 17.09
N TYR A 515 15.22 -26.28 16.87
CA TYR A 515 14.48 -27.38 16.27
C TYR A 515 15.01 -27.74 14.87
N LYS A 516 15.48 -26.76 14.09
CA LYS A 516 16.11 -27.03 12.79
C LYS A 516 17.56 -27.50 12.92
N LEU A 517 18.36 -26.82 13.75
CA LEU A 517 19.82 -26.90 13.70
C LEU A 517 20.48 -27.72 14.82
N CYS A 518 19.76 -28.03 15.90
CA CYS A 518 20.33 -28.73 17.05
C CYS A 518 20.79 -30.15 16.65
N PRO A 519 22.09 -30.47 16.80
CA PRO A 519 22.59 -31.83 16.58
C PRO A 519 22.00 -32.80 17.60
N ASP A 520 21.86 -34.07 17.22
CA ASP A 520 21.29 -35.10 18.09
C ASP A 520 22.03 -35.21 19.44
N GLU A 521 23.36 -35.03 19.45
CA GLU A 521 24.20 -35.04 20.66
C GLU A 521 23.82 -33.97 21.70
N GLN A 522 23.21 -32.86 21.27
CA GLN A 522 22.79 -31.75 22.14
C GLN A 522 21.27 -31.68 22.33
N LEU A 523 20.53 -32.62 21.73
CA LEU A 523 19.07 -32.61 21.72
C LEU A 523 18.46 -32.65 23.13
N GLN A 524 19.13 -33.29 24.09
CA GLN A 524 18.72 -33.33 25.49
C GLN A 524 18.48 -31.92 26.08
N ALA A 525 19.27 -30.92 25.68
CA ALA A 525 19.13 -29.55 26.17
C ALA A 525 17.79 -28.91 25.76
N MET A 526 17.16 -29.40 24.68
CA MET A 526 15.85 -28.91 24.24
C MET A 526 14.70 -29.31 25.17
N LYS A 527 14.91 -30.23 26.13
CA LYS A 527 13.92 -30.52 27.20
C LYS A 527 13.46 -29.26 27.91
N TYR A 528 14.32 -28.25 28.03
CA TYR A 528 14.00 -26.95 28.65
C TYR A 528 12.69 -26.34 28.13
N PHE A 529 12.42 -26.42 26.83
CA PHE A 529 11.22 -25.85 26.21
C PHE A 529 9.93 -26.59 26.58
N LEU A 530 10.01 -27.86 26.96
CA LEU A 530 8.82 -28.59 27.42
C LEU A 530 8.26 -27.98 28.72
N ASP A 531 9.14 -27.36 29.52
CA ASP A 531 8.78 -26.74 30.81
C ASP A 531 8.62 -25.20 30.73
N HIS A 532 9.12 -24.54 29.67
CA HIS A 532 9.22 -23.07 29.56
C HIS A 532 8.65 -22.50 28.24
N HIS A 533 7.71 -23.20 27.59
CA HIS A 533 7.04 -22.74 26.37
C HIS A 533 5.98 -21.67 26.64
N THR A 534 5.65 -20.88 25.61
CA THR A 534 4.51 -19.96 25.62
C THR A 534 3.27 -20.66 25.07
N SER A 535 2.07 -20.11 25.32
CA SER A 535 0.84 -20.68 24.75
C SER A 535 0.80 -20.66 23.21
N ASN A 536 1.66 -19.87 22.57
CA ASN A 536 1.72 -19.74 21.12
C ASN A 536 2.62 -20.83 20.49
N SER A 537 3.53 -21.42 21.26
CA SER A 537 4.50 -22.43 20.81
C SER A 537 4.14 -23.87 21.21
N ASP A 538 3.00 -24.09 21.87
CA ASP A 538 2.53 -25.41 22.32
C ASP A 538 2.51 -26.50 21.22
N HIS A 539 2.07 -26.14 20.01
CA HIS A 539 2.03 -27.06 18.88
C HIS A 539 3.43 -27.56 18.47
N LEU A 540 4.47 -26.75 18.69
CA LEU A 540 5.85 -27.08 18.39
C LEU A 540 6.44 -28.03 19.45
N CYS A 541 5.99 -27.95 20.71
CA CYS A 541 6.39 -28.87 21.77
C CYS A 541 5.99 -30.31 21.46
N PHE A 542 4.84 -30.54 20.82
CA PHE A 542 4.46 -31.88 20.35
C PHE A 542 5.43 -32.45 19.30
N LEU A 543 5.90 -31.61 18.38
CA LEU A 543 6.91 -32.00 17.38
C LEU A 543 8.27 -32.29 18.03
N LEU A 544 8.59 -31.63 19.14
CA LEU A 544 9.80 -31.89 19.92
C LEU A 544 9.73 -33.22 20.70
N LEU A 545 8.56 -33.57 21.26
CA LEU A 545 8.35 -34.85 21.96
C LEU A 545 8.69 -36.06 21.09
N GLN A 546 8.30 -36.02 19.80
CA GLN A 546 8.64 -37.06 18.82
C GLN A 546 10.14 -37.22 18.60
N ARG A 547 10.89 -36.12 18.70
CA ARG A 547 12.33 -36.10 18.44
C ARG A 547 13.13 -36.51 19.67
N LEU A 548 12.63 -36.21 20.87
CA LEU A 548 13.28 -36.55 22.14
C LEU A 548 13.03 -37.99 22.58
N TYR A 549 11.93 -38.61 22.17
CA TYR A 549 11.64 -40.03 22.44
C TYR A 549 12.20 -40.92 21.32
N PRO A 550 12.87 -42.05 21.63
CA PRO A 550 13.03 -42.67 22.96
C PRO A 550 14.34 -42.28 23.68
N ASP A 551 15.25 -41.59 23.02
CA ASP A 551 16.65 -41.49 23.47
C ASP A 551 16.84 -40.58 24.69
N TYR A 552 15.97 -39.59 24.87
CA TYR A 552 16.06 -38.60 25.93
C TYR A 552 14.84 -38.55 26.83
N LEU A 553 13.69 -39.05 26.41
CA LEU A 553 12.48 -39.15 27.24
C LEU A 553 12.17 -40.61 27.55
N THR A 554 11.87 -40.88 28.81
CA THR A 554 11.20 -42.12 29.18
C THR A 554 9.78 -42.13 28.65
N LEU A 555 9.22 -43.33 28.47
CA LEU A 555 7.82 -43.51 28.05
C LEU A 555 6.82 -42.81 29.00
N MET A 556 7.17 -42.72 30.29
CA MET A 556 6.35 -42.03 31.29
C MET A 556 6.45 -40.50 31.20
N GLU A 557 7.63 -39.95 30.99
CA GLU A 557 7.78 -38.51 30.73
C GLU A 557 7.02 -38.11 29.45
N LEU A 558 7.14 -38.90 28.38
CA LEU A 558 6.40 -38.69 27.14
C LEU A 558 4.88 -38.63 27.40
N LEU A 559 4.37 -39.59 28.17
CA LEU A 559 2.96 -39.64 28.55
C LEU A 559 2.54 -38.38 29.34
N GLU A 560 3.33 -37.96 30.33
CA GLU A 560 3.00 -36.81 31.17
C GLU A 560 2.93 -35.51 30.35
N TYR A 561 3.87 -35.26 29.44
CA TYR A 561 3.81 -34.09 28.57
C TYR A 561 2.63 -34.13 27.59
N MET A 562 2.36 -35.30 26.97
CA MET A 562 1.20 -35.44 26.08
C MET A 562 -0.14 -35.12 26.79
N LEU A 563 -0.22 -35.42 28.10
CA LEU A 563 -1.41 -35.17 28.90
C LEU A 563 -1.63 -33.70 29.28
N ASP A 564 -0.55 -32.91 29.40
CA ASP A 564 -0.57 -31.58 30.03
C ASP A 564 -0.40 -30.38 29.08
N LEU A 565 0.22 -30.56 27.90
CA LEU A 565 0.44 -29.48 26.92
C LEU A 565 -0.87 -28.80 26.46
N LEU A 566 -0.83 -27.48 26.20
CA LEU A 566 -1.98 -26.62 25.93
C LEU A 566 -2.30 -26.53 24.42
N VAL A 567 -3.38 -27.11 23.91
CA VAL A 567 -3.74 -26.93 22.48
C VAL A 567 -5.25 -26.81 22.31
N ASP A 568 -5.68 -26.10 21.26
CA ASP A 568 -7.08 -26.10 20.83
C ASP A 568 -7.56 -27.52 20.53
N LYS A 569 -8.80 -27.84 20.92
CA LYS A 569 -9.31 -29.23 21.05
C LYS A 569 -9.23 -30.02 19.75
N ASP A 570 -9.37 -29.36 18.60
CA ASP A 570 -9.37 -30.00 17.29
C ASP A 570 -7.95 -30.35 16.79
N SER A 571 -6.91 -29.63 17.25
CA SER A 571 -5.52 -29.83 16.79
C SER A 571 -4.75 -30.87 17.62
N ALA A 572 -5.02 -30.97 18.92
CA ALA A 572 -4.32 -31.87 19.85
C ALA A 572 -4.37 -33.36 19.43
N SER A 573 -5.53 -33.82 18.96
CA SER A 573 -5.73 -35.22 18.55
C SER A 573 -4.83 -35.63 17.37
N SER A 574 -4.53 -34.72 16.45
CA SER A 574 -3.70 -35.01 15.28
C SER A 574 -2.23 -35.24 15.67
N TYR A 575 -1.66 -34.39 16.52
CA TYR A 575 -0.29 -34.51 17.00
C TYR A 575 -0.10 -35.74 17.91
N ILE A 576 -1.03 -35.96 18.84
CA ILE A 576 -1.03 -37.14 19.72
C ILE A 576 -1.08 -38.42 18.89
N ARG A 577 -1.96 -38.49 17.88
CA ARG A 577 -2.03 -39.63 16.97
C ARG A 577 -0.69 -39.89 16.29
N SER A 578 -0.04 -38.85 15.78
CA SER A 578 1.26 -38.99 15.11
C SER A 578 2.35 -39.54 16.05
N ILE A 579 2.41 -39.09 17.31
CA ILE A 579 3.33 -39.64 18.33
C ILE A 579 3.00 -41.11 18.58
N VAL A 580 1.73 -41.43 18.86
CA VAL A 580 1.27 -42.79 19.16
C VAL A 580 1.59 -43.75 18.00
N GLN A 581 1.39 -43.31 16.76
CA GLN A 581 1.71 -44.09 15.57
C GLN A 581 3.23 -44.33 15.39
N ALA A 582 4.10 -43.53 16.01
CA ALA A 582 5.53 -43.77 15.97
C ALA A 582 6.00 -44.79 17.05
N LEU A 583 5.17 -45.08 18.06
CA LEU A 583 5.54 -45.97 19.17
C LEU A 583 5.65 -47.43 18.74
N SER A 584 6.52 -48.18 19.43
CA SER A 584 6.61 -49.63 19.27
C SER A 584 5.37 -50.32 19.85
N LEU A 585 5.05 -51.53 19.37
CA LEU A 585 3.91 -52.29 19.91
C LEU A 585 4.07 -52.60 21.41
N GLY A 586 5.31 -52.75 21.88
CA GLY A 586 5.63 -52.94 23.30
C GLY A 586 5.33 -51.68 24.13
N ASP A 587 5.75 -50.51 23.65
CA ASP A 587 5.50 -49.23 24.33
C ASP A 587 4.00 -48.88 24.36
N LEU A 588 3.27 -49.16 23.27
CA LEU A 588 1.82 -49.02 23.22
C LEU A 588 1.11 -49.91 24.24
N GLY A 589 1.58 -51.16 24.41
CA GLY A 589 1.10 -52.07 25.44
C GLY A 589 1.35 -51.52 26.85
N MET A 590 2.57 -51.04 27.12
CA MET A 590 2.95 -50.45 28.40
C MET A 590 2.17 -49.17 28.74
N LEU A 591 1.92 -48.30 27.74
CA LEU A 591 1.06 -47.13 27.91
C LEU A 591 -0.38 -47.54 28.19
N SER A 592 -0.93 -48.49 27.42
CA SER A 592 -2.27 -49.04 27.66
C SER A 592 -2.44 -49.57 29.08
N ASP A 593 -1.46 -50.33 29.59
CA ASP A 593 -1.51 -50.88 30.95
C ASP A 593 -1.37 -49.79 32.03
N THR A 594 -0.48 -48.82 31.81
CA THR A 594 -0.30 -47.66 32.69
C THR A 594 -1.56 -46.80 32.76
N LEU A 595 -2.24 -46.65 31.63
CA LEU A 595 -3.46 -45.87 31.47
C LEU A 595 -4.69 -46.55 32.10
N LEU A 596 -4.65 -47.88 32.31
CA LEU A 596 -5.67 -48.66 33.03
C LEU A 596 -5.59 -48.51 34.55
N ASP A 597 -4.43 -48.17 35.12
CA ASP A 597 -4.22 -48.04 36.57
C ASP A 597 -4.65 -46.65 37.09
N THR A 598 -5.96 -46.37 36.93
CA THR A 598 -6.56 -45.05 36.66
C THR A 598 -7.09 -44.30 37.89
N PRO A 599 -6.23 -43.65 38.71
CA PRO A 599 -6.68 -42.43 39.39
C PRO A 599 -5.84 -41.17 39.09
N LYS A 600 -4.53 -41.31 38.82
CA LYS A 600 -3.60 -40.16 38.75
C LYS A 600 -3.66 -39.33 37.46
N TYR A 601 -4.06 -39.92 36.33
CA TYR A 601 -4.03 -39.27 35.00
C TYR A 601 -5.41 -38.86 34.45
N ALA A 602 -6.50 -39.29 35.09
CA ALA A 602 -7.87 -39.07 34.60
C ALA A 602 -8.34 -37.60 34.56
N LYS A 603 -7.64 -36.71 35.29
CA LYS A 603 -8.00 -35.28 35.42
C LYS A 603 -7.12 -34.33 34.60
N ARG A 604 -6.14 -34.86 33.84
CA ARG A 604 -5.25 -34.05 33.00
C ARG A 604 -5.96 -33.64 31.71
N ARG A 605 -5.45 -32.61 31.02
CA ARG A 605 -6.19 -31.89 29.98
C ARG A 605 -6.50 -32.75 28.76
N ASN A 606 -5.50 -33.46 28.24
CA ASN A 606 -5.60 -34.21 26.99
C ASN A 606 -5.91 -35.69 27.18
N SER A 607 -6.24 -36.12 28.40
CA SER A 607 -6.36 -37.54 28.74
C SER A 607 -7.27 -38.30 27.80
N SER A 608 -8.48 -37.78 27.50
CA SER A 608 -9.43 -38.42 26.58
C SER A 608 -8.87 -38.67 25.18
N PHE A 609 -8.05 -37.75 24.65
CA PHE A 609 -7.42 -37.88 23.34
C PHE A 609 -6.26 -38.90 23.37
N VAL A 610 -5.38 -38.81 24.37
CA VAL A 610 -4.27 -39.76 24.54
C VAL A 610 -4.79 -41.19 24.68
N TYR A 611 -5.80 -41.41 25.53
CA TYR A 611 -6.44 -42.74 25.66
C TYR A 611 -6.97 -43.22 24.31
N ARG A 612 -7.80 -42.40 23.66
CA ARG A 612 -8.47 -42.79 22.40
C ARG A 612 -7.45 -43.20 21.33
N GLU A 613 -6.40 -42.41 21.13
CA GLU A 613 -5.43 -42.68 20.07
C GLU A 613 -4.56 -43.91 20.41
N VAL A 614 -4.10 -44.07 21.67
CA VAL A 614 -3.31 -45.25 22.10
C VAL A 614 -4.08 -46.56 21.89
N TYR A 615 -5.34 -46.63 22.33
CA TYR A 615 -6.14 -47.86 22.17
C TYR A 615 -6.54 -48.10 20.71
N ALA A 616 -6.86 -47.05 19.95
CA ALA A 616 -7.19 -47.18 18.55
C ALA A 616 -6.01 -47.76 17.75
N ASP A 617 -4.79 -47.26 17.98
CA ASP A 617 -3.61 -47.74 17.27
C ASP A 617 -3.18 -49.14 17.73
N LEU A 618 -3.24 -49.43 19.04
CA LEU A 618 -2.97 -50.76 19.59
C LEU A 618 -3.88 -51.83 18.95
N ALA A 619 -5.18 -51.55 18.88
CA ALA A 619 -6.14 -52.50 18.31
C ALA A 619 -5.99 -52.67 16.79
N ASN A 620 -5.70 -51.58 16.07
CA ASN A 620 -5.36 -51.63 14.64
C ASN A 620 -4.16 -52.54 14.40
N ARG A 621 -3.10 -52.45 15.22
CA ARG A 621 -1.87 -53.25 15.05
C ARG A 621 -2.00 -54.69 15.55
N MET A 622 -2.82 -54.94 16.57
CA MET A 622 -3.07 -56.27 17.11
C MET A 622 -4.15 -57.05 16.34
N ASN A 623 -4.80 -56.44 15.34
CA ASN A 623 -5.90 -57.04 14.58
C ASN A 623 -7.05 -57.52 15.49
N GLU A 624 -7.24 -56.84 16.63
CA GLU A 624 -8.27 -57.17 17.61
C GLU A 624 -9.67 -56.80 17.06
N SER A 625 -10.70 -57.54 17.50
CA SER A 625 -12.06 -57.30 17.02
C SER A 625 -12.61 -55.95 17.51
N GLU A 626 -13.44 -55.29 16.69
CA GLU A 626 -14.11 -54.02 17.04
C GLU A 626 -14.92 -54.13 18.36
N ALA A 627 -15.35 -55.34 18.73
CA ALA A 627 -16.03 -55.66 19.97
C ALA A 627 -15.13 -55.59 21.22
N GLU A 628 -13.86 -56.00 21.12
CA GLU A 628 -12.89 -55.93 22.22
C GLU A 628 -12.40 -54.50 22.48
N LEU A 629 -12.23 -53.73 21.40
CA LEU A 629 -12.00 -52.28 21.45
C LEU A 629 -13.11 -51.55 22.18
N LEU A 630 -14.36 -51.82 21.80
CA LEU A 630 -15.54 -51.22 22.41
C LEU A 630 -15.65 -51.61 23.89
N HIS A 631 -15.33 -52.86 24.24
CA HIS A 631 -15.34 -53.34 25.63
C HIS A 631 -14.27 -52.66 26.51
N ARG A 632 -13.03 -52.50 26.00
CA ARG A 632 -11.97 -51.77 26.72
C ARG A 632 -12.29 -50.28 26.84
N PHE A 633 -12.82 -49.66 25.79
CA PHE A 633 -13.24 -48.24 25.78
C PHE A 633 -14.39 -47.97 26.76
N VAL A 634 -15.42 -48.83 26.79
CA VAL A 634 -16.55 -48.73 27.74
C VAL A 634 -16.08 -48.88 29.18
N ARG A 635 -15.18 -49.82 29.47
CA ARG A 635 -14.60 -50.01 30.82
C ARG A 635 -13.81 -48.78 31.28
N LEU A 636 -13.10 -48.11 30.36
CA LEU A 636 -12.36 -46.88 30.61
C LEU A 636 -13.30 -45.69 30.82
N GLU A 637 -14.37 -45.58 30.03
CA GLU A 637 -15.41 -44.57 30.18
C GLU A 637 -16.15 -44.72 31.52
N GLU A 638 -16.39 -45.96 31.97
CA GLU A 638 -16.95 -46.27 33.29
C GLU A 638 -15.99 -45.91 34.44
N CYS A 639 -14.68 -46.21 34.31
CA CYS A 639 -13.67 -45.76 35.29
C CYS A 639 -13.55 -44.24 35.37
N MET A 640 -13.62 -43.52 34.23
CA MET A 640 -13.63 -42.06 34.20
C MET A 640 -14.88 -41.49 34.87
N LYS A 641 -16.07 -42.06 34.57
CA LYS A 641 -17.34 -41.66 35.19
C LYS A 641 -17.35 -41.88 36.71
N GLN A 642 -16.77 -42.96 37.21
CA GLN A 642 -16.69 -43.22 38.66
C GLN A 642 -15.76 -42.25 39.41
N ASN A 643 -14.62 -41.86 38.83
CA ASN A 643 -13.67 -40.93 39.45
C ASN A 643 -14.08 -39.44 39.35
N PHE A 644 -14.85 -39.06 38.33
CA PHE A 644 -15.46 -37.73 38.24
C PHE A 644 -16.50 -37.48 39.34
N LEU A 645 -17.19 -38.54 39.79
CA LEU A 645 -18.23 -38.47 40.81
C LEU A 645 -17.69 -38.42 42.25
N THR A 646 -16.49 -38.94 42.52
CA THR A 646 -15.94 -39.06 43.90
C THR A 646 -15.17 -37.83 44.38
N SER A 647 -14.84 -36.86 43.52
CA SER A 647 -13.93 -35.76 43.86
C SER A 647 -14.52 -34.34 43.82
N ASN A 648 -15.81 -34.19 43.54
CA ASN A 648 -16.54 -32.90 43.59
C ASN A 648 -17.27 -32.64 44.91
N SER A 649 -16.76 -33.14 46.05
CA SER A 649 -17.40 -32.90 47.35
C SER A 649 -16.87 -31.67 48.11
N LYS A 650 -15.86 -30.95 47.60
CA LYS A 650 -15.39 -29.69 48.20
C LYS A 650 -14.83 -28.73 47.15
N LEU A 651 -15.71 -27.88 46.61
CA LEU A 651 -15.45 -26.49 46.21
C LEU A 651 -16.78 -25.93 45.70
N GLU A 652 -17.44 -25.12 46.53
CA GLU A 652 -18.57 -24.29 46.13
C GLU A 652 -18.08 -23.17 45.20
N VAL A 653 -18.55 -23.12 43.95
CA VAL A 653 -18.97 -21.87 43.26
C VAL A 653 -20.00 -22.20 42.17
N ALA A 654 -21.18 -21.57 42.31
CA ALA A 654 -22.24 -21.16 41.36
C ALA A 654 -22.67 -22.07 40.16
N PRO A 655 -23.99 -22.16 39.89
CA PRO A 655 -24.56 -23.12 38.95
C PRO A 655 -24.31 -22.70 37.49
N VAL A 656 -23.41 -23.41 36.81
CA VAL A 656 -23.40 -23.42 35.35
C VAL A 656 -24.60 -24.21 34.87
N THR A 657 -25.40 -23.50 34.07
CA THR A 657 -26.61 -23.94 33.38
C THR A 657 -26.46 -25.31 32.74
N LYS A 658 -27.46 -26.17 33.00
CA LYS A 658 -27.74 -27.42 32.30
C LYS A 658 -27.38 -27.33 30.82
N GLU A 659 -26.26 -27.92 30.42
CA GLU A 659 -26.10 -28.41 29.05
C GLU A 659 -27.20 -29.45 28.84
N LYS A 660 -28.22 -29.07 28.08
CA LYS A 660 -29.13 -30.00 27.47
C LYS A 660 -28.29 -30.89 26.55
N SER A 661 -27.95 -32.07 27.02
CA SER A 661 -27.68 -33.22 26.16
C SER A 661 -28.97 -33.54 25.39
N SER A 662 -29.26 -32.75 24.36
CA SER A 662 -30.14 -33.21 23.30
C SER A 662 -29.37 -34.26 22.53
N ALA A 663 -29.49 -35.51 22.97
CA ALA A 663 -29.44 -36.61 22.04
C ALA A 663 -30.32 -36.21 20.85
N LYS A 664 -29.72 -36.02 19.66
CA LYS A 664 -30.47 -35.84 18.42
C LYS A 664 -31.30 -37.09 18.20
N LYS A 665 -32.48 -37.14 18.80
CA LYS A 665 -33.61 -37.92 18.29
C LYS A 665 -33.88 -37.35 16.91
N TRP A 666 -33.74 -38.19 15.88
CA TRP A 666 -34.21 -37.91 14.54
C TRP A 666 -35.65 -37.40 14.62
N LEU A 667 -35.88 -36.17 14.20
CA LEU A 667 -37.21 -35.58 14.09
C LEU A 667 -38.03 -36.38 13.05
N PRO A 668 -39.33 -36.63 13.28
CA PRO A 668 -40.18 -37.32 12.31
C PRO A 668 -40.27 -36.54 11.00
N SER A 669 -40.47 -37.28 9.91
CA SER A 669 -40.59 -36.81 8.52
C SER A 669 -41.37 -35.49 8.38
N ARG A 670 -40.74 -34.53 7.68
CA ARG A 670 -41.26 -33.20 7.32
C ARG A 670 -42.72 -33.29 6.81
N PRO A 671 -43.62 -32.34 7.17
CA PRO A 671 -44.95 -32.30 6.59
C PRO A 671 -44.86 -32.16 5.06
N VAL A 672 -45.49 -33.07 4.34
CA VAL A 672 -45.55 -33.04 2.87
C VAL A 672 -46.77 -32.21 2.49
N PHE A 673 -46.64 -31.32 1.50
CA PHE A 673 -47.77 -30.59 0.95
C PHE A 673 -48.87 -31.56 0.45
N GLN A 674 -50.09 -31.44 0.99
CA GLN A 674 -51.25 -32.26 0.62
C GLN A 674 -52.39 -31.37 0.11
N HIS A 675 -52.80 -31.54 -1.14
CA HIS A 675 -53.82 -30.69 -1.78
C HIS A 675 -55.22 -30.90 -1.18
N GLU A 676 -55.56 -32.13 -0.80
CA GLU A 676 -56.86 -32.46 -0.19
C GLU A 676 -57.06 -31.74 1.15
N VAL A 677 -56.03 -31.69 1.99
CA VAL A 677 -56.06 -30.97 3.28
C VAL A 677 -56.19 -29.46 3.08
N VAL A 678 -55.61 -28.90 1.99
CA VAL A 678 -55.83 -27.47 1.63
C VAL A 678 -57.31 -27.21 1.33
N LEU A 679 -57.98 -28.10 0.60
CA LEU A 679 -59.40 -27.94 0.27
C LEU A 679 -60.29 -28.07 1.51
N GLU A 680 -60.00 -29.03 2.40
CA GLU A 680 -60.70 -29.18 3.69
C GLU A 680 -60.58 -27.93 4.56
N LEU A 681 -59.38 -27.36 4.70
CA LEU A 681 -59.16 -26.13 5.46
C LEU A 681 -59.89 -24.93 4.82
N LEU A 682 -59.96 -24.86 3.48
CA LEU A 682 -60.72 -23.82 2.78
C LEU A 682 -62.24 -23.99 2.92
N ASP A 683 -62.74 -25.22 3.04
CA ASP A 683 -64.16 -25.48 3.33
C ASP A 683 -64.49 -25.12 4.79
N GLN A 684 -63.58 -25.35 5.74
CA GLN A 684 -63.71 -24.90 7.13
C GLN A 684 -63.74 -23.36 7.24
N MET A 685 -62.92 -22.65 6.46
CA MET A 685 -62.96 -21.17 6.38
C MET A 685 -64.33 -20.65 5.90
N LYS A 686 -64.98 -21.32 4.94
CA LYS A 686 -66.33 -20.95 4.46
C LYS A 686 -67.41 -21.05 5.55
N ASN A 687 -67.20 -21.90 6.56
CA ASN A 687 -68.08 -22.04 7.72
C ASN A 687 -67.70 -21.10 8.89
N GLU A 688 -67.07 -19.96 8.59
CA GLU A 688 -66.66 -18.91 9.53
C GLU A 688 -65.61 -19.33 10.59
N GLN A 689 -64.92 -20.46 10.40
CA GLN A 689 -63.85 -20.90 11.29
C GLN A 689 -62.50 -20.27 10.91
N THR A 690 -62.26 -19.00 11.26
CA THR A 690 -61.06 -18.27 10.83
C THR A 690 -59.76 -18.67 11.54
N ASN A 691 -59.83 -19.49 12.59
CA ASN A 691 -58.66 -20.03 13.30
C ASN A 691 -57.83 -21.03 12.46
N VAL A 692 -58.38 -21.57 11.38
CA VAL A 692 -57.68 -22.55 10.54
C VAL A 692 -56.71 -21.91 9.54
N TRP A 693 -56.75 -20.58 9.36
CA TRP A 693 -55.84 -19.84 8.47
C TRP A 693 -54.37 -20.10 8.79
N GLY A 694 -53.98 -20.09 10.07
CA GLY A 694 -52.59 -20.37 10.46
C GLY A 694 -52.12 -21.81 10.18
N SER A 695 -53.05 -22.76 10.08
CA SER A 695 -52.75 -24.13 9.64
C SER A 695 -52.64 -24.20 8.12
N LEU A 696 -53.47 -23.43 7.40
CA LEU A 696 -53.43 -23.32 5.95
C LEU A 696 -52.12 -22.69 5.47
N THR A 697 -51.65 -21.59 6.08
CA THR A 697 -50.37 -20.95 5.73
C THR A 697 -49.17 -21.89 5.96
N LYS A 698 -49.14 -22.60 7.09
CA LYS A 698 -48.12 -23.63 7.39
C LYS A 698 -48.11 -24.78 6.38
N LEU A 699 -49.29 -25.20 5.91
CA LEU A 699 -49.40 -26.25 4.90
C LEU A 699 -48.98 -25.78 3.50
N LEU A 700 -49.26 -24.51 3.17
CA LEU A 700 -48.86 -23.88 1.91
C LEU A 700 -47.34 -23.65 1.85
N ASN A 701 -46.68 -23.45 3.00
CA ASN A 701 -45.23 -23.34 3.10
C ASN A 701 -44.62 -24.35 4.10
N PRO A 702 -44.56 -25.65 3.77
CA PRO A 702 -44.17 -26.70 4.71
C PRO A 702 -42.65 -26.79 5.01
N ARG A 703 -41.86 -25.73 4.73
CA ARG A 703 -40.41 -25.67 5.04
C ARG A 703 -40.14 -25.04 6.42
N ASP A 704 -39.15 -25.61 7.09
CA ASP A 704 -38.67 -25.33 8.46
C ASP A 704 -38.68 -23.84 8.90
N TRP A 705 -38.96 -23.63 10.19
CA TRP A 705 -38.71 -22.38 10.93
C TRP A 705 -37.30 -21.80 10.72
N GLY A 706 -36.35 -22.59 10.22
CA GLY A 706 -34.97 -22.18 9.90
C GLY A 706 -34.82 -21.16 8.76
N ASN A 707 -35.81 -20.97 7.90
CA ASN A 707 -35.71 -19.98 6.81
C ASN A 707 -35.81 -18.52 7.27
N TRP A 708 -36.32 -18.23 8.48
CA TRP A 708 -36.27 -16.87 9.06
C TRP A 708 -34.85 -16.42 9.41
N PHE A 709 -33.89 -17.35 9.48
CA PHE A 709 -32.47 -17.07 9.73
C PHE A 709 -31.65 -16.95 8.43
N HIS A 710 -32.25 -17.18 7.26
CA HIS A 710 -31.62 -16.96 5.96
C HIS A 710 -32.23 -15.69 5.35
N ASN A 711 -31.41 -14.65 5.13
CA ASN A 711 -31.76 -13.28 4.70
C ASN A 711 -32.56 -13.13 3.37
N LYS A 712 -33.57 -13.94 3.08
CA LYS A 712 -34.46 -13.80 1.91
C LYS A 712 -35.87 -13.38 2.38
N PRO A 713 -36.43 -12.30 1.81
CA PRO A 713 -37.79 -11.89 2.12
C PRO A 713 -38.79 -13.02 1.77
N SER A 714 -39.77 -13.22 2.64
CA SER A 714 -40.93 -14.06 2.44
C SER A 714 -41.78 -13.53 1.29
N ASP A 715 -42.02 -14.39 0.30
CA ASP A 715 -42.92 -14.14 -0.83
C ASP A 715 -43.99 -15.24 -0.84
N PHE A 716 -45.22 -14.88 -0.47
CA PHE A 716 -46.35 -15.81 -0.44
C PHE A 716 -46.58 -16.50 -1.80
N LEU A 717 -46.29 -15.82 -2.92
CA LEU A 717 -46.46 -16.40 -4.26
C LEU A 717 -45.38 -17.44 -4.59
N GLN A 718 -44.28 -17.47 -3.85
CA GLN A 718 -43.22 -18.47 -4.01
C GLN A 718 -43.45 -19.71 -3.15
N TYR A 719 -44.44 -19.70 -2.25
CA TYR A 719 -44.76 -20.84 -1.39
C TYR A 719 -45.05 -22.08 -2.24
N LEU A 720 -44.47 -23.22 -1.85
CA LEU A 720 -44.56 -24.47 -2.61
C LEU A 720 -46.02 -24.86 -2.86
N GLY A 721 -46.87 -24.69 -1.85
CA GLY A 721 -48.29 -24.98 -1.96
C GLY A 721 -49.03 -24.03 -2.88
N TRP A 722 -48.70 -22.73 -2.87
CA TRP A 722 -49.29 -21.75 -3.79
C TRP A 722 -49.00 -22.08 -5.27
N LYS A 723 -47.79 -22.54 -5.58
CA LYS A 723 -47.40 -22.97 -6.94
C LYS A 723 -48.09 -24.26 -7.38
N LYS A 724 -48.45 -25.14 -6.45
CA LYS A 724 -49.03 -26.47 -6.73
C LYS A 724 -50.55 -26.49 -6.84
N VAL A 725 -51.25 -25.48 -6.34
CA VAL A 725 -52.72 -25.37 -6.45
C VAL A 725 -53.15 -24.72 -7.77
N ASN A 726 -54.34 -25.09 -8.26
CA ASN A 726 -54.95 -24.50 -9.47
C ASN A 726 -55.56 -23.11 -9.22
N ASP A 727 -55.96 -22.41 -10.28
CA ASP A 727 -56.45 -21.03 -10.17
C ASP A 727 -57.76 -20.90 -9.39
N ASP A 728 -58.67 -21.88 -9.47
CA ASP A 728 -59.90 -21.90 -8.64
C ASP A 728 -59.58 -21.95 -7.14
N THR A 729 -58.65 -22.82 -6.75
CA THR A 729 -58.18 -22.93 -5.37
C THR A 729 -57.46 -21.64 -4.94
N ARG A 730 -56.69 -21.00 -5.81
CA ARG A 730 -56.03 -19.70 -5.51
C ARG A 730 -57.05 -18.60 -5.21
N VAL A 731 -58.13 -18.51 -5.98
CA VAL A 731 -59.23 -17.56 -5.71
C VAL A 731 -59.84 -17.82 -4.34
N ARG A 732 -60.07 -19.09 -3.99
CA ARG A 732 -60.58 -19.47 -2.66
C ARG A 732 -59.60 -19.11 -1.53
N ILE A 733 -58.30 -19.29 -1.73
CA ILE A 733 -57.27 -18.88 -0.75
C ILE A 733 -57.26 -17.35 -0.57
N ILE A 734 -57.38 -16.58 -1.65
CA ILE A 734 -57.45 -15.11 -1.56
C ILE A 734 -58.70 -14.66 -0.79
N GLN A 735 -59.86 -15.28 -1.03
CA GLN A 735 -61.07 -14.97 -0.27
C GLN A 735 -60.96 -15.36 1.21
N ALA A 736 -60.32 -16.49 1.51
CA ALA A 736 -60.03 -16.89 2.88
C ALA A 736 -59.10 -15.88 3.59
N ALA A 737 -58.10 -15.33 2.90
CA ALA A 737 -57.22 -14.28 3.42
C ALA A 737 -58.01 -13.00 3.75
N LYS A 738 -58.91 -12.56 2.86
CA LYS A 738 -59.79 -11.40 3.11
C LYS A 738 -60.72 -11.61 4.30
N GLN A 739 -61.32 -12.80 4.41
CA GLN A 739 -62.18 -13.16 5.54
C GLN A 739 -61.40 -13.17 6.86
N PHE A 740 -60.17 -13.68 6.85
CA PHE A 740 -59.28 -13.65 8.02
C PHE A 740 -58.94 -12.21 8.45
N ILE A 741 -58.68 -11.30 7.50
CA ILE A 741 -58.41 -9.88 7.78
C ILE A 741 -59.62 -9.21 8.45
N VAL A 742 -60.84 -9.44 7.95
CA VAL A 742 -62.06 -8.79 8.47
C VAL A 742 -62.45 -9.38 9.83
N THR A 743 -62.43 -10.71 9.95
CA THR A 743 -62.99 -11.46 11.09
C THR A 743 -61.99 -12.46 11.67
N PRO A 744 -60.83 -12.00 12.20
CA PRO A 744 -59.84 -12.91 12.77
C PRO A 744 -60.39 -13.59 14.04
N PRO A 745 -59.87 -14.77 14.41
CA PRO A 745 -60.28 -15.45 15.64
C PRO A 745 -59.93 -14.57 16.87
N PRO A 746 -60.73 -14.64 17.96
CA PRO A 746 -60.46 -13.88 19.17
C PRO A 746 -59.09 -14.26 19.75
N VAL A 747 -58.27 -13.26 20.05
CA VAL A 747 -56.96 -13.44 20.68
C VAL A 747 -57.19 -13.91 22.11
N ILE A 748 -57.07 -15.22 22.35
CA ILE A 748 -57.10 -15.79 23.71
C ILE A 748 -55.78 -15.41 24.40
N GLU A 749 -55.82 -14.99 25.66
CA GLU A 749 -54.66 -14.48 26.43
C GLU A 749 -53.44 -15.42 26.50
N ASN A 750 -53.56 -16.69 26.06
CA ASN A 750 -52.48 -17.68 26.00
C ASN A 750 -52.05 -18.09 24.57
N MET A 751 -52.53 -17.41 23.52
CA MET A 751 -52.05 -17.66 22.15
C MET A 751 -50.72 -16.97 21.87
N ASP A 752 -49.91 -17.61 21.01
CA ASP A 752 -48.68 -17.05 20.45
C ASP A 752 -48.98 -15.77 19.64
N ARG A 753 -48.89 -14.61 20.30
CA ARG A 753 -49.09 -13.28 19.69
C ARG A 753 -48.19 -13.08 18.47
N PHE A 754 -46.98 -13.65 18.49
CA PHE A 754 -46.05 -13.59 17.38
C PHE A 754 -46.58 -14.37 16.17
N GLY A 755 -47.02 -15.61 16.37
CA GLY A 755 -47.68 -16.41 15.33
C GLY A 755 -48.94 -15.77 14.76
N TYR A 756 -49.74 -15.07 15.57
CA TYR A 756 -50.91 -14.31 15.10
C TYR A 756 -50.51 -13.17 14.15
N MET A 757 -49.49 -12.38 14.50
CA MET A 757 -49.01 -11.28 13.67
C MET A 757 -48.47 -11.76 12.32
N LEU A 758 -47.69 -12.86 12.31
CA LEU A 758 -47.18 -13.43 11.06
C LEU A 758 -48.30 -13.92 10.13
N ASN A 759 -49.33 -14.55 10.68
CA ASN A 759 -50.49 -14.99 9.90
C ASN A 759 -51.28 -13.81 9.33
N MET A 760 -51.35 -12.70 10.06
CA MET A 760 -51.96 -11.45 9.57
C MET A 760 -51.13 -10.83 8.45
N LEU A 761 -49.79 -10.81 8.58
CA LEU A 761 -48.89 -10.33 7.53
C LEU A 761 -48.98 -11.17 6.26
N ASP A 762 -49.02 -12.50 6.38
CA ASP A 762 -49.23 -13.43 5.26
C ASP A 762 -50.53 -13.13 4.51
N ALA A 763 -51.62 -12.87 5.24
CA ALA A 763 -52.91 -12.52 4.64
C ALA A 763 -52.86 -11.15 3.94
N ILE A 764 -52.28 -10.15 4.59
CA ILE A 764 -52.16 -8.79 4.03
C ILE A 764 -51.27 -8.78 2.79
N GLN A 765 -50.12 -9.47 2.80
CA GLN A 765 -49.23 -9.56 1.63
C GLN A 765 -49.94 -10.23 0.45
N LEU A 766 -50.63 -11.35 0.68
CA LEU A 766 -51.35 -12.04 -0.39
C LEU A 766 -52.44 -11.15 -1.00
N VAL A 767 -53.22 -10.46 -0.16
CA VAL A 767 -54.26 -9.54 -0.63
C VAL A 767 -53.65 -8.33 -1.33
N PHE A 768 -52.56 -7.76 -0.82
CA PHE A 768 -51.85 -6.66 -1.49
C PHE A 768 -51.38 -7.06 -2.90
N MET A 769 -50.84 -8.26 -3.07
CA MET A 769 -50.33 -8.75 -4.36
C MET A 769 -51.42 -9.15 -5.37
N LYS A 770 -52.63 -9.47 -4.92
CA LYS A 770 -53.69 -10.04 -5.78
C LYS A 770 -54.99 -9.24 -5.84
N ASP A 771 -55.29 -8.46 -4.81
CA ASP A 771 -56.45 -7.58 -4.75
C ASP A 771 -56.22 -6.39 -3.81
N LYS A 772 -55.32 -5.48 -4.23
CA LYS A 772 -54.95 -4.28 -3.49
C LYS A 772 -56.14 -3.38 -3.15
N ALA A 773 -57.14 -3.30 -4.05
CA ALA A 773 -58.32 -2.44 -3.89
C ALA A 773 -59.17 -2.83 -2.67
N PHE A 774 -59.14 -4.10 -2.25
CA PHE A 774 -59.81 -4.52 -1.01
C PHE A 774 -59.26 -3.79 0.23
N LEU A 775 -57.95 -3.54 0.28
CA LEU A 775 -57.30 -2.86 1.40
C LEU A 775 -57.71 -1.38 1.49
N ASP A 776 -58.23 -0.79 0.41
CA ASP A 776 -58.76 0.59 0.39
C ASP A 776 -60.16 0.68 1.04
N THR A 777 -60.83 -0.46 1.23
CA THR A 777 -62.23 -0.54 1.69
C THR A 777 -62.39 -1.01 3.14
N LEU A 778 -61.27 -1.18 3.88
CA LEU A 778 -61.33 -1.67 5.26
C LEU A 778 -61.99 -0.63 6.18
N SER A 779 -62.81 -1.10 7.12
CA SER A 779 -63.36 -0.26 8.18
C SER A 779 -62.25 0.21 9.14
N PRO A 780 -62.44 1.34 9.86
CA PRO A 780 -61.44 1.83 10.81
C PRO A 780 -61.05 0.81 11.89
N GLU A 781 -62.00 -0.02 12.31
CA GLU A 781 -61.76 -1.07 13.30
C GLU A 781 -60.86 -2.20 12.77
N VAL A 782 -61.10 -2.63 11.52
CA VAL A 782 -60.29 -3.65 10.84
C VAL A 782 -58.91 -3.10 10.52
N ALA A 783 -58.83 -1.84 10.07
CA ALA A 783 -57.57 -1.17 9.78
C ALA A 783 -56.67 -1.04 11.03
N ASN A 784 -57.26 -0.75 12.20
CA ASN A 784 -56.53 -0.70 13.47
C ASN A 784 -55.91 -2.05 13.86
N ARG A 785 -56.64 -3.16 13.67
CA ARG A 785 -56.08 -4.50 13.89
C ARG A 785 -54.94 -4.83 12.92
N CYS A 786 -55.10 -4.46 11.65
CA CYS A 786 -54.07 -4.69 10.63
C CYS A 786 -52.82 -3.85 10.89
N SER A 787 -52.98 -2.62 11.39
CA SER A 787 -51.87 -1.71 11.68
C SER A 787 -50.86 -2.29 12.68
N ASP A 788 -51.31 -3.00 13.71
CA ASP A 788 -50.43 -3.67 14.68
C ASP A 788 -49.47 -4.67 14.02
N ALA A 789 -49.91 -5.35 12.95
CA ALA A 789 -49.08 -6.27 12.17
C ALA A 789 -48.24 -5.51 11.10
N VAL A 790 -48.84 -4.56 10.39
CA VAL A 790 -48.17 -3.79 9.31
C VAL A 790 -47.01 -2.95 9.84
N THR A 791 -47.13 -2.43 11.06
CA THR A 791 -46.10 -1.60 11.71
C THR A 791 -45.07 -2.41 12.49
N ASP A 792 -45.26 -3.73 12.62
CA ASP A 792 -44.29 -4.62 13.28
C ASP A 792 -42.98 -4.71 12.48
N PRO A 793 -41.79 -4.69 13.13
CA PRO A 793 -40.51 -4.80 12.44
C PRO A 793 -40.35 -6.04 11.55
N GLN A 794 -41.11 -7.12 11.75
CA GLN A 794 -41.09 -8.31 10.89
C GLN A 794 -41.57 -8.03 9.46
N ILE A 795 -42.27 -6.91 9.20
CA ILE A 795 -42.71 -6.53 7.84
C ILE A 795 -41.53 -6.39 6.86
N SER A 796 -40.32 -6.07 7.33
CA SER A 796 -39.12 -5.99 6.49
C SER A 796 -38.72 -7.35 5.90
N ASN A 797 -39.19 -8.44 6.51
CA ASN A 797 -38.97 -9.80 6.04
C ASN A 797 -39.99 -10.22 4.98
N TYR A 798 -40.86 -9.34 4.49
CA TYR A 798 -41.85 -9.62 3.45
C TYR A 798 -41.55 -8.85 2.17
N VAL A 799 -41.68 -9.51 1.00
CA VAL A 799 -41.72 -8.82 -0.30
C VAL A 799 -42.83 -7.78 -0.30
N ASP A 800 -42.54 -6.59 -0.83
CA ASP A 800 -43.41 -5.40 -0.83
C ASP A 800 -43.80 -4.86 0.56
N GLY A 801 -43.15 -5.31 1.63
CA GLY A 801 -43.46 -4.86 3.00
C GLY A 801 -43.45 -3.34 3.17
N VAL A 802 -42.47 -2.64 2.58
CA VAL A 802 -42.39 -1.16 2.60
C VAL A 802 -43.59 -0.52 1.86
N GLU A 803 -44.02 -1.11 0.74
CA GLU A 803 -45.15 -0.59 -0.04
C GLU A 803 -46.50 -0.83 0.64
N ILE A 804 -46.62 -1.92 1.41
CA ILE A 804 -47.78 -2.17 2.29
C ILE A 804 -47.84 -1.08 3.36
N VAL A 805 -46.72 -0.78 4.04
CA VAL A 805 -46.67 0.29 5.06
C VAL A 805 -47.04 1.66 4.46
N LYS A 806 -46.49 2.00 3.27
CA LYS A 806 -46.85 3.25 2.56
C LYS A 806 -48.32 3.32 2.19
N LEU A 807 -48.93 2.21 1.78
CA LEU A 807 -50.36 2.15 1.48
C LEU A 807 -51.19 2.40 2.73
N PHE A 808 -50.89 1.68 3.83
CA PHE A 808 -51.58 1.86 5.10
C PHE A 808 -51.41 3.26 5.68
N HIS A 809 -50.22 3.85 5.58
CA HIS A 809 -50.01 5.25 5.99
C HIS A 809 -50.83 6.25 5.16
N ARG A 810 -51.00 5.99 3.86
CA ARG A 810 -51.81 6.84 2.97
C ARG A 810 -53.30 6.76 3.27
N LEU A 811 -53.82 5.56 3.56
CA LEU A 811 -55.24 5.30 3.76
C LEU A 811 -55.68 5.48 5.22
N TYR A 812 -54.81 5.12 6.17
CA TYR A 812 -55.06 4.98 7.61
C TYR A 812 -53.94 5.63 8.43
N ARG A 813 -53.63 6.90 8.13
CA ARG A 813 -52.47 7.65 8.65
C ARG A 813 -52.30 7.59 10.17
N GLU A 814 -53.28 8.04 10.94
CA GLU A 814 -53.17 8.14 12.41
C GLU A 814 -52.89 6.78 13.06
N VAL A 815 -53.62 5.77 12.60
CA VAL A 815 -53.54 4.39 13.10
C VAL A 815 -52.17 3.77 12.78
N THR A 816 -51.63 4.06 11.60
CA THR A 816 -50.31 3.59 11.17
C THR A 816 -49.21 4.29 11.96
N LEU A 817 -49.29 5.61 12.13
CA LEU A 817 -48.33 6.37 12.93
C LEU A 817 -48.36 5.97 14.40
N ASP A 818 -49.53 5.73 15.00
CA ASP A 818 -49.65 5.24 16.37
C ASP A 818 -48.99 3.88 16.57
N GLY A 819 -49.11 2.98 15.59
CA GLY A 819 -48.41 1.69 15.55
C GLY A 819 -46.90 1.86 15.53
N ILE A 820 -46.37 2.65 14.58
CA ILE A 820 -44.93 2.91 14.46
C ILE A 820 -44.37 3.57 15.74
N PHE A 821 -45.06 4.58 16.28
CA PHE A 821 -44.60 5.31 17.48
C PHE A 821 -44.66 4.45 18.74
N ARG A 822 -45.49 3.40 18.79
CA ARG A 822 -45.47 2.41 19.87
C ARG A 822 -44.13 1.70 19.91
N TYR A 823 -43.60 1.29 18.75
CA TYR A 823 -42.28 0.69 18.66
C TYR A 823 -41.17 1.70 18.96
N VAL A 824 -41.28 2.95 18.50
CA VAL A 824 -40.32 4.02 18.84
C VAL A 824 -40.17 4.19 20.36
N ARG A 825 -41.28 4.21 21.12
CA ARG A 825 -41.21 4.36 22.59
C ARG A 825 -40.62 3.15 23.33
N HIS A 826 -40.66 1.97 22.71
CA HIS A 826 -40.25 0.70 23.33
C HIS A 826 -39.05 0.05 22.63
N LEU A 827 -38.20 0.83 21.94
CA LEU A 827 -36.94 0.40 21.34
C LEU A 827 -35.97 -0.16 22.40
N SER A 828 -36.12 -1.44 22.71
CA SER A 828 -35.17 -2.29 23.45
C SER A 828 -34.84 -3.57 22.68
N TRP A 829 -35.13 -3.60 21.36
CA TRP A 829 -35.22 -4.83 20.54
C TRP A 829 -34.15 -4.86 19.43
N GLY A 830 -32.87 -4.65 19.78
CA GLY A 830 -31.73 -4.91 18.88
C GLY A 830 -31.64 -4.04 17.59
N TRP A 831 -30.55 -4.22 16.84
CA TRP A 831 -30.23 -3.44 15.62
C TRP A 831 -31.26 -3.61 14.49
N GLY A 832 -31.84 -4.81 14.33
CA GLY A 832 -32.80 -5.11 13.27
C GLY A 832 -34.10 -4.31 13.39
N ALA A 833 -34.66 -4.17 14.59
CA ALA A 833 -35.90 -3.40 14.79
C ALA A 833 -35.67 -1.90 14.58
N ARG A 834 -34.50 -1.38 14.98
CA ARG A 834 -34.12 0.02 14.77
C ARG A 834 -34.09 0.37 13.28
N TYR A 835 -33.46 -0.48 12.46
CA TYR A 835 -33.41 -0.29 11.01
C TYR A 835 -34.81 -0.26 10.38
N THR A 836 -35.66 -1.24 10.71
CA THR A 836 -37.01 -1.30 10.12
C THR A 836 -37.87 -0.10 10.50
N VAL A 837 -37.86 0.32 11.78
CA VAL A 837 -38.62 1.49 12.24
C VAL A 837 -38.11 2.78 11.57
N THR A 838 -36.79 2.93 11.42
CA THR A 838 -36.18 4.05 10.67
C THR A 838 -36.73 4.08 9.24
N ASN A 839 -36.64 2.95 8.55
CA ASN A 839 -37.07 2.83 7.17
C ASN A 839 -38.58 3.10 7.02
N GLN A 840 -39.42 2.63 7.95
CA GLN A 840 -40.85 2.94 7.96
C GLN A 840 -41.10 4.44 8.11
N LEU A 841 -40.47 5.11 9.08
CA LEU A 841 -40.64 6.56 9.31
C LEU A 841 -40.13 7.40 8.14
N VAL A 842 -39.01 7.03 7.52
CA VAL A 842 -38.46 7.70 6.34
C VAL A 842 -39.39 7.53 5.13
N ASN A 843 -39.93 6.33 4.90
CA ASN A 843 -40.85 6.07 3.78
C ASN A 843 -42.26 6.64 3.99
N CYS A 844 -42.65 6.91 5.23
CA CYS A 844 -43.93 7.52 5.61
C CYS A 844 -43.78 9.00 6.00
N TRP A 845 -42.69 9.64 5.60
CA TRP A 845 -42.36 10.99 6.03
C TRP A 845 -43.36 12.05 5.52
N ASP A 846 -43.91 12.85 6.43
CA ASP A 846 -44.68 14.06 6.16
C ASP A 846 -44.56 15.07 7.32
N GLU A 847 -45.07 16.29 7.14
CA GLU A 847 -44.97 17.34 8.15
C GLU A 847 -45.72 17.00 9.46
N HIS A 848 -46.75 16.16 9.35
CA HIS A 848 -47.48 15.66 10.51
C HIS A 848 -46.62 14.69 11.35
N THR A 849 -45.91 13.77 10.68
CA THR A 849 -44.95 12.84 11.29
C THR A 849 -43.81 13.61 11.96
N ALA A 850 -43.28 14.63 11.30
CA ALA A 850 -42.24 15.51 11.87
C ALA A 850 -42.72 16.22 13.16
N SER A 851 -43.93 16.80 13.15
CA SER A 851 -44.52 17.44 14.34
C SER A 851 -44.68 16.47 15.51
N ARG A 852 -45.15 15.24 15.24
CA ARG A 852 -45.29 14.20 16.28
C ARG A 852 -43.95 13.78 16.86
N LEU A 853 -42.92 13.61 16.04
CA LEU A 853 -41.56 13.30 16.50
C LEU A 853 -40.97 14.42 17.35
N LEU A 854 -41.11 15.69 16.91
CA LEU A 854 -40.66 16.87 17.68
C LEU A 854 -41.40 17.01 19.02
N THR A 855 -42.68 16.64 19.07
CA THR A 855 -43.45 16.60 20.32
C THR A 855 -42.94 15.50 21.25
N LEU A 856 -42.67 14.31 20.71
CA LEU A 856 -42.14 13.18 21.48
C LEU A 856 -40.75 13.46 22.06
N MET A 857 -39.90 14.20 21.34
CA MET A 857 -38.57 14.60 21.84
C MET A 857 -38.59 15.50 23.08
N LYS A 858 -39.69 16.25 23.30
CA LYS A 858 -39.87 17.09 24.48
C LYS A 858 -40.18 16.28 25.75
N ASP A 859 -40.49 14.99 25.59
CA ASP A 859 -40.75 14.08 26.71
C ASP A 859 -39.42 13.69 27.41
N GLU A 860 -39.27 14.11 28.66
CA GLU A 860 -38.09 13.80 29.47
C GLU A 860 -38.03 12.32 29.88
N THR A 861 -39.15 11.58 29.79
CA THR A 861 -39.21 10.15 30.10
C THR A 861 -38.83 9.24 28.92
N LEU A 862 -38.62 9.83 27.74
CA LEU A 862 -38.18 9.10 26.54
C LEU A 862 -36.80 8.48 26.75
N LYS A 863 -36.69 7.19 26.44
CA LYS A 863 -35.42 6.45 26.50
C LYS A 863 -34.39 7.02 25.53
N LEU A 864 -33.11 6.92 25.88
CA LEU A 864 -32.00 7.48 25.11
C LEU A 864 -31.93 6.93 23.67
N ASP A 865 -32.12 5.62 23.47
CA ASP A 865 -32.09 5.00 22.14
C ASP A 865 -33.20 5.52 21.22
N ALA A 866 -34.40 5.74 21.79
CA ALA A 866 -35.53 6.31 21.06
C ALA A 866 -35.28 7.78 20.74
N PHE A 867 -34.71 8.54 21.67
CA PHE A 867 -34.29 9.92 21.45
C PHE A 867 -33.25 10.01 20.31
N GLY A 868 -32.22 9.15 20.34
CA GLY A 868 -31.18 9.10 19.31
C GLY A 868 -31.72 8.72 17.94
N LEU A 869 -32.65 7.76 17.84
CA LEU A 869 -33.35 7.44 16.60
C LEU A 869 -34.03 8.68 15.99
N ILE A 870 -34.78 9.44 16.79
CA ILE A 870 -35.50 10.61 16.30
C ILE A 870 -34.54 11.66 15.75
N ILE A 871 -33.42 11.92 16.45
CA ILE A 871 -32.37 12.84 15.98
C ILE A 871 -31.82 12.38 14.63
N SER A 872 -31.47 11.10 14.49
CA SER A 872 -30.92 10.56 13.24
C SER A 872 -31.88 10.74 12.05
N ILE A 873 -33.17 10.49 12.24
CA ILE A 873 -34.20 10.67 11.20
C ILE A 873 -34.36 12.16 10.84
N LEU A 874 -34.39 13.07 11.84
CA LEU A 874 -34.52 14.50 11.58
C LEU A 874 -33.30 15.08 10.84
N LEU A 875 -32.11 14.55 11.10
CA LEU A 875 -30.88 14.88 10.36
C LEU A 875 -30.95 14.36 8.92
N GLU A 876 -31.32 13.09 8.72
CA GLU A 876 -31.46 12.46 7.40
C GLU A 876 -32.48 13.19 6.52
N GLN A 877 -33.61 13.62 7.11
CA GLN A 877 -34.67 14.38 6.44
C GLN A 877 -34.38 15.88 6.34
N ARG A 878 -33.22 16.36 6.83
CA ARG A 878 -32.78 17.77 6.81
C ARG A 878 -33.81 18.75 7.39
N HIS A 879 -34.52 18.35 8.45
CA HIS A 879 -35.59 19.18 9.02
C HIS A 879 -35.02 20.49 9.64
N PRO A 880 -35.57 21.68 9.34
CA PRO A 880 -34.95 22.96 9.69
C PRO A 880 -34.76 23.20 11.20
N THR A 881 -35.66 22.67 12.03
CA THR A 881 -35.63 22.86 13.49
C THR A 881 -34.49 22.10 14.19
N ILE A 882 -33.89 21.10 13.55
CA ILE A 882 -32.90 20.22 14.21
C ILE A 882 -31.65 20.99 14.64
N LYS A 883 -31.18 21.95 13.83
CA LYS A 883 -29.97 22.74 14.14
C LYS A 883 -30.12 23.51 15.47
N GLN A 884 -31.27 24.14 15.69
CA GLN A 884 -31.54 24.90 16.92
C GLN A 884 -31.61 23.98 18.15
N ILE A 885 -32.21 22.80 18.01
CA ILE A 885 -32.31 21.80 19.08
C ILE A 885 -30.92 21.31 19.48
N ILE A 886 -30.08 20.98 18.49
CA ILE A 886 -28.71 20.51 18.71
C ILE A 886 -27.88 21.57 19.43
N SER A 887 -27.86 22.81 18.93
CA SER A 887 -27.09 23.89 19.56
C SER A 887 -27.53 24.13 21.01
N SER A 888 -28.83 24.13 21.30
CA SER A 888 -29.34 24.32 22.66
C SER A 888 -28.96 23.17 23.60
N LEU A 889 -28.98 21.92 23.11
CA LEU A 889 -28.63 20.75 23.93
C LEU A 889 -27.13 20.69 24.21
N VAL A 890 -26.29 20.97 23.21
CA VAL A 890 -24.82 21.00 23.37
C VAL A 890 -24.40 22.08 24.37
N GLU A 891 -24.98 23.28 24.29
CA GLU A 891 -24.70 24.36 25.23
C GLU A 891 -25.10 23.99 26.67
N LYS A 892 -26.28 23.40 26.85
CA LYS A 892 -26.73 22.93 28.18
C LYS A 892 -25.92 21.75 28.70
N GLY A 893 -25.45 20.87 27.81
CA GLY A 893 -24.64 19.69 28.14
C GLY A 893 -23.24 20.02 28.65
N ARG A 894 -22.72 21.22 28.34
CA ARG A 894 -21.47 21.74 28.92
C ARG A 894 -21.58 22.01 30.43
N ASN A 895 -22.78 22.09 31.00
CA ASN A 895 -22.95 22.22 32.45
C ASN A 895 -22.95 20.83 33.12
N PRO A 896 -21.93 20.50 33.95
CA PRO A 896 -21.81 19.18 34.57
C PRO A 896 -22.88 18.87 35.63
N SER A 897 -23.66 19.86 36.07
CA SER A 897 -24.66 19.72 37.14
C SER A 897 -25.95 19.00 36.72
N ASN A 898 -26.15 18.76 35.42
CA ASN A 898 -27.36 18.14 34.88
C ASN A 898 -27.03 16.85 34.11
N ALA A 899 -26.92 15.74 34.84
CA ALA A 899 -26.48 14.45 34.30
C ALA A 899 -27.37 13.94 33.13
N ASN A 900 -28.68 14.08 33.24
CA ASN A 900 -29.63 13.64 32.19
C ASN A 900 -29.47 14.46 30.89
N VAL A 901 -29.30 15.77 31.02
CA VAL A 901 -29.05 16.65 29.85
C VAL A 901 -27.69 16.38 29.23
N ARG A 902 -26.66 16.11 30.04
CA ARG A 902 -25.32 15.75 29.53
C ARG A 902 -25.36 14.43 28.77
N GLU A 903 -26.07 13.42 29.28
CA GLU A 903 -26.21 12.12 28.62
C GLU A 903 -26.93 12.24 27.26
N ARG A 904 -28.05 12.98 27.21
CA ARG A 904 -28.74 13.29 25.95
C ARG A 904 -27.86 14.10 25.00
N SER A 905 -27.09 15.05 25.51
CA SER A 905 -26.17 15.83 24.68
C SER A 905 -25.03 14.97 24.11
N SER A 906 -24.50 14.02 24.88
CA SER A 906 -23.49 13.06 24.40
C SER A 906 -24.04 12.18 23.28
N GLU A 907 -25.29 11.72 23.41
CA GLU A 907 -26.00 10.97 22.35
C GLU A 907 -26.13 11.79 21.06
N VAL A 908 -26.52 13.07 21.16
CA VAL A 908 -26.63 13.95 19.99
C VAL A 908 -25.29 14.11 19.28
N VAL A 909 -24.21 14.44 20.01
CA VAL A 909 -22.90 14.67 19.40
C VAL A 909 -22.33 13.38 18.81
N ALA A 910 -22.55 12.23 19.46
CA ALA A 910 -22.19 10.93 18.90
C ALA A 910 -22.91 10.65 17.57
N ILE A 911 -24.22 10.95 17.46
CA ILE A 911 -24.96 10.81 16.20
C ILE A 911 -24.43 11.75 15.11
N LEU A 912 -24.04 12.97 15.47
CA LEU A 912 -23.52 13.92 14.49
C LEU A 912 -22.27 13.40 13.76
N LEU A 913 -21.45 12.57 14.40
CA LEU A 913 -20.28 11.95 13.77
C LEU A 913 -20.65 11.18 12.48
N ASP A 914 -21.83 10.56 12.42
CA ASP A 914 -22.24 9.79 11.24
C ASP A 914 -23.21 10.52 10.30
N PHE A 915 -23.97 11.49 10.80
CA PHE A 915 -25.11 12.07 10.08
C PHE A 915 -24.94 13.54 9.68
N SER A 916 -23.85 14.20 10.10
CA SER A 916 -23.58 15.60 9.73
C SER A 916 -22.54 15.73 8.62
N GLU A 917 -22.60 16.84 7.88
CA GLU A 917 -21.72 17.08 6.73
C GLU A 917 -20.24 17.22 7.13
N ASP A 918 -19.95 17.80 8.29
CA ASP A 918 -18.60 17.92 8.86
C ASP A 918 -18.25 16.77 9.82
N ALA A 919 -19.10 15.74 9.88
CA ALA A 919 -19.01 14.64 10.83
C ALA A 919 -18.79 15.13 12.29
N GLY A 920 -19.47 16.21 12.68
CA GLY A 920 -19.48 16.74 14.04
C GLY A 920 -18.18 17.40 14.50
N TRP A 921 -17.19 17.56 13.61
CA TRP A 921 -15.86 18.05 13.98
C TRP A 921 -15.91 19.45 14.61
N ALA A 922 -16.67 20.38 14.03
CA ALA A 922 -16.73 21.77 14.52
C ALA A 922 -17.27 21.88 15.95
N ILE A 923 -18.09 20.91 16.37
CA ILE A 923 -18.66 20.86 17.72
C ILE A 923 -17.73 20.07 18.66
N LEU A 924 -17.19 18.94 18.21
CA LEU A 924 -16.42 18.04 19.06
C LEU A 924 -15.02 18.57 19.38
N GLN A 925 -14.32 19.17 18.41
CA GLN A 925 -12.96 19.68 18.60
C GLN A 925 -12.82 20.61 19.83
N PRO A 926 -13.61 21.69 19.99
CA PRO A 926 -13.49 22.56 21.16
C PRO A 926 -13.85 21.83 22.46
N ILE A 927 -14.77 20.85 22.42
CA ILE A 927 -15.13 20.06 23.62
C ILE A 927 -13.96 19.19 24.07
N LEU A 928 -13.24 18.54 23.14
CA LEU A 928 -12.09 17.69 23.47
C LEU A 928 -10.97 18.49 24.17
N ILE A 929 -10.80 19.75 23.79
CA ILE A 929 -9.80 20.68 24.34
C ILE A 929 -10.28 21.28 25.68
N GLU A 930 -11.50 21.79 25.76
CA GLU A 930 -12.01 22.60 26.88
C GLU A 930 -12.65 21.78 28.01
N ASP A 931 -13.33 20.67 27.70
CA ASP A 931 -14.07 19.82 28.67
C ASP A 931 -13.85 18.33 28.37
N THR A 932 -12.70 17.81 28.84
CA THR A 932 -12.30 16.41 28.67
C THR A 932 -13.36 15.43 29.19
N ALA A 933 -14.05 15.72 30.29
CA ALA A 933 -15.05 14.82 30.86
C ALA A 933 -16.28 14.68 29.96
N PHE A 934 -16.67 15.76 29.27
CA PHE A 934 -17.75 15.71 28.29
C PHE A 934 -17.30 14.97 27.03
N GLY A 935 -16.10 15.24 26.53
CA GLY A 935 -15.48 14.51 25.42
C GLY A 935 -15.46 12.98 25.66
N GLN A 936 -15.05 12.56 26.86
CA GLN A 936 -15.06 11.13 27.25
C GLN A 936 -16.46 10.52 27.23
N SER A 937 -17.49 11.28 27.65
CA SER A 937 -18.88 10.80 27.61
C SER A 937 -19.37 10.63 26.17
N ILE A 938 -19.00 11.54 25.27
CA ILE A 938 -19.35 11.49 23.84
C ILE A 938 -18.70 10.27 23.17
N ILE A 939 -17.38 10.10 23.32
CA ILE A 939 -16.64 9.00 22.69
C ILE A 939 -17.10 7.63 23.23
N LYS A 940 -17.27 7.49 24.55
CA LYS A 940 -17.82 6.26 25.15
C LYS A 940 -19.23 5.96 24.63
N ARG A 941 -20.05 6.99 24.43
CA ARG A 941 -21.40 6.82 23.87
C ARG A 941 -21.34 6.36 22.42
N TYR A 942 -20.50 7.00 21.61
CA TYR A 942 -20.30 6.61 20.22
C TYR A 942 -19.92 5.13 20.13
N MET A 943 -18.89 4.69 20.86
CA MET A 943 -18.43 3.30 20.85
C MET A 943 -19.49 2.28 21.35
N ALA A 944 -20.39 2.70 22.25
CA ALA A 944 -21.48 1.86 22.73
C ALA A 944 -22.64 1.74 21.72
N THR A 945 -22.93 2.82 20.98
CA THR A 945 -24.15 2.94 20.15
C THR A 945 -23.89 2.78 18.64
N PHE A 946 -22.73 3.22 18.15
CA PHE A 946 -22.37 3.34 16.73
C PHE A 946 -21.00 2.69 16.49
N ARG A 947 -20.95 1.64 15.65
CA ARG A 947 -19.71 0.88 15.33
C ARG A 947 -19.36 0.91 13.85
N ASN A 948 -19.86 1.90 13.12
CA ASN A 948 -19.60 2.10 11.68
C ASN A 948 -18.41 3.04 11.43
N TYR A 949 -18.00 3.85 12.43
CA TYR A 949 -16.85 4.76 12.39
C TYR A 949 -16.80 5.65 11.14
N SER A 950 -17.97 6.08 10.66
CA SER A 950 -18.07 6.70 9.33
C SER A 950 -17.42 8.09 9.26
N PHE A 951 -17.35 8.80 10.40
CA PHE A 951 -16.64 10.08 10.54
C PHE A 951 -15.17 10.02 10.12
N LEU A 952 -14.54 8.84 10.28
CA LEU A 952 -13.15 8.62 9.91
C LEU A 952 -12.89 8.90 8.43
N LYS A 953 -13.88 8.75 7.55
CA LYS A 953 -13.72 9.02 6.12
C LYS A 953 -13.86 10.51 5.77
N ILE A 954 -14.46 11.30 6.65
CA ILE A 954 -14.78 12.71 6.43
C ILE A 954 -13.74 13.62 7.09
N TRP A 955 -13.28 13.27 8.28
CA TRP A 955 -12.34 14.10 9.04
C TRP A 955 -11.00 14.29 8.32
N PRO A 956 -10.33 15.45 8.45
CA PRO A 956 -8.98 15.62 7.91
C PRO A 956 -7.98 14.73 8.69
N PRO A 957 -6.85 14.29 8.07
CA PRO A 957 -5.89 13.41 8.73
C PRO A 957 -5.37 13.96 10.06
N GLN A 958 -5.22 15.28 10.17
CA GLN A 958 -4.82 15.96 11.40
C GLN A 958 -5.79 15.71 12.56
N ALA A 959 -7.10 15.83 12.30
CA ALA A 959 -8.13 15.59 13.32
C ALA A 959 -8.14 14.13 13.81
N ILE A 960 -7.81 13.18 12.92
CA ILE A 960 -7.68 11.76 13.27
C ILE A 960 -6.49 11.54 14.22
N ALA A 961 -5.34 12.17 13.92
CA ALA A 961 -4.17 12.12 14.77
C ALA A 961 -4.40 12.81 16.12
N GLU A 962 -5.04 13.99 16.15
CA GLU A 962 -5.42 14.70 17.37
C GLU A 962 -6.31 13.83 18.28
N LEU A 963 -7.29 13.10 17.72
CA LEU A 963 -8.12 12.19 18.49
C LEU A 963 -7.32 11.02 19.06
N PHE A 964 -6.38 10.46 18.29
CA PHE A 964 -5.49 9.39 18.77
C PHE A 964 -4.62 9.87 19.94
N GLU A 965 -3.99 11.05 19.82
CA GLU A 965 -3.21 11.65 20.92
C GLU A 965 -4.07 11.88 22.17
N TRP A 966 -5.28 12.40 21.98
CA TRP A 966 -6.21 12.64 23.08
C TRP A 966 -6.59 11.34 23.80
N LEU A 967 -6.81 10.24 23.08
CA LEU A 967 -7.08 8.92 23.65
C LEU A 967 -5.87 8.42 24.47
N LYS A 968 -4.65 8.54 23.94
CA LYS A 968 -3.42 8.14 24.64
C LYS A 968 -3.14 8.96 25.89
N ALA A 969 -3.31 10.27 25.84
CA ALA A 969 -2.99 11.18 26.94
C ALA A 969 -3.92 11.02 28.16
N LYS A 970 -5.12 10.47 27.98
CA LYS A 970 -6.18 10.53 29.02
C LYS A 970 -6.53 9.20 29.69
N GLY A 971 -5.73 8.15 29.50
CA GLY A 971 -5.47 7.00 30.41
C GLY A 971 -6.63 6.25 31.09
N ASN A 972 -7.89 6.61 30.87
CA ASN A 972 -9.06 6.17 31.65
C ASN A 972 -10.23 5.67 30.78
N ILE A 973 -9.95 5.34 29.51
CA ILE A 973 -10.89 4.63 28.61
C ILE A 973 -10.35 3.23 28.26
N HIS A 974 -9.48 2.63 29.09
CA HIS A 974 -9.01 1.26 28.86
C HIS A 974 -10.18 0.27 28.86
N SER A 975 -10.61 -0.09 27.66
CA SER A 975 -11.69 -1.02 27.35
C SER A 975 -11.40 -1.57 25.95
N PHE A 976 -11.82 -2.82 25.66
CA PHE A 976 -11.62 -3.44 24.35
C PHE A 976 -12.04 -2.54 23.17
N ALA A 977 -13.12 -1.77 23.35
CA ALA A 977 -13.60 -0.85 22.33
C ALA A 977 -12.64 0.34 22.08
N SER A 978 -11.86 0.77 23.06
CA SER A 978 -10.87 1.86 22.90
C SER A 978 -9.70 1.39 22.06
N ASP A 979 -9.24 0.16 22.29
CA ASP A 979 -8.18 -0.45 21.47
C ASP A 979 -8.65 -0.67 20.02
N GLU A 980 -9.95 -0.98 19.84
CA GLU A 980 -10.60 -1.05 18.53
C GLU A 980 -10.68 0.33 17.85
N LEU A 981 -11.04 1.40 18.56
CA LEU A 981 -11.05 2.75 17.97
C LEU A 981 -9.62 3.23 17.61
N GLU A 982 -8.65 3.03 18.50
CA GLU A 982 -7.24 3.33 18.21
C GLU A 982 -6.74 2.58 16.97
N ALA A 983 -7.14 1.31 16.81
CA ALA A 983 -6.87 0.53 15.60
C ALA A 983 -7.36 1.23 14.34
N MET A 984 -8.64 1.60 14.36
CA MET A 984 -9.30 2.15 13.18
C MET A 984 -8.80 3.53 12.81
N LEU A 985 -8.42 4.37 13.78
CA LEU A 985 -7.78 5.66 13.52
C LEU A 985 -6.47 5.49 12.75
N LEU A 986 -5.62 4.57 13.21
CA LEU A 986 -4.34 4.25 12.60
C LEU A 986 -4.50 3.60 11.21
N GLU A 987 -5.45 2.68 11.07
CA GLU A 987 -5.78 2.04 9.79
C GLU A 987 -6.33 3.04 8.76
N GLU A 988 -7.21 3.95 9.16
CA GLU A 988 -7.74 4.99 8.27
C GLU A 988 -6.62 5.92 7.79
N LEU A 989 -5.71 6.35 8.67
CA LEU A 989 -4.55 7.16 8.26
C LEU A 989 -3.70 6.43 7.22
N ARG A 990 -3.46 5.13 7.42
CA ARG A 990 -2.69 4.29 6.49
C ARG A 990 -3.39 4.18 5.13
N ASP A 991 -4.68 3.85 5.15
CA ASP A 991 -5.44 3.45 3.95
C ASP A 991 -5.72 4.65 3.03
N ARG A 992 -5.68 5.88 3.56
CA ARG A 992 -5.80 7.12 2.77
C ARG A 992 -4.68 7.33 1.76
N LYS A 993 -3.46 6.86 2.05
CA LYS A 993 -2.28 6.98 1.17
C LYS A 993 -2.03 8.41 0.65
N THR A 994 -2.22 9.42 1.49
CA THR A 994 -1.93 10.83 1.16
C THR A 994 -0.70 11.31 1.89
N GLU A 995 -0.01 12.32 1.33
CA GLU A 995 1.16 12.94 1.96
C GLU A 995 0.85 13.40 3.39
N GLU A 996 -0.30 14.04 3.59
CA GLU A 996 -0.70 14.53 4.90
C GLU A 996 -0.95 13.41 5.91
N SER A 997 -1.64 12.33 5.50
CA SER A 997 -1.81 11.16 6.37
C SER A 997 -0.47 10.55 6.78
N TYR A 998 0.48 10.47 5.85
CA TYR A 998 1.81 9.94 6.15
C TYR A 998 2.61 10.87 7.08
N ARG A 999 2.48 12.20 6.91
CA ARG A 999 3.06 13.18 7.86
C ARG A 999 2.49 13.00 9.26
N GLN A 1000 1.19 12.77 9.39
CA GLN A 1000 0.56 12.52 10.68
C GLN A 1000 1.02 11.20 11.32
N ILE A 1001 1.16 10.12 10.55
CA ILE A 1001 1.71 8.86 11.08
C ILE A 1001 3.17 9.03 11.54
N LYS A 1002 3.99 9.75 10.77
CA LYS A 1002 5.37 10.08 11.18
C LYS A 1002 5.39 10.88 12.48
N PHE A 1003 4.53 11.90 12.57
CA PHE A 1003 4.40 12.70 13.79
C PHE A 1003 4.01 11.83 15.00
N LEU A 1004 3.01 10.96 14.85
CA LEU A 1004 2.62 10.01 15.90
C LEU A 1004 3.77 9.06 16.29
N SER A 1005 4.59 8.59 15.35
CA SER A 1005 5.72 7.72 15.68
C SER A 1005 6.85 8.43 16.42
N GLU A 1006 7.03 9.73 16.18
CA GLU A 1006 7.96 10.58 16.94
C GLU A 1006 7.43 10.90 18.34
N GLN A 1007 6.11 11.09 18.51
CA GLN A 1007 5.48 11.35 19.81
C GLN A 1007 5.34 10.10 20.69
N PHE A 1008 5.12 8.93 20.08
CA PHE A 1008 4.91 7.66 20.79
C PHE A 1008 5.98 6.61 20.40
N PRO A 1009 7.26 6.82 20.77
CA PRO A 1009 8.35 5.90 20.43
C PRO A 1009 8.16 4.50 21.04
N ASP A 1010 7.51 4.41 22.21
CA ASP A 1010 7.28 3.15 22.92
C ASP A 1010 6.05 2.36 22.42
N SER A 1011 5.25 2.94 21.52
CA SER A 1011 4.06 2.26 20.98
C SER A 1011 4.42 1.38 19.79
N GLU A 1012 4.57 0.08 20.02
CA GLU A 1012 4.87 -0.92 18.98
C GLU A 1012 3.94 -0.80 17.77
N ARG A 1013 2.64 -0.60 18.00
CA ARG A 1013 1.64 -0.45 16.93
C ARG A 1013 1.90 0.77 16.03
N VAL A 1014 2.25 1.92 16.63
CA VAL A 1014 2.53 3.14 15.88
C VAL A 1014 3.87 3.03 15.15
N GLN A 1015 4.88 2.44 15.79
CA GLN A 1015 6.18 2.18 15.15
C GLN A 1015 6.04 1.23 13.96
N TRP A 1016 5.28 0.15 14.12
CA TRP A 1016 4.97 -0.79 13.04
C TRP A 1016 4.22 -0.10 11.89
N LEU A 1017 3.24 0.76 12.20
CA LEU A 1017 2.51 1.48 11.18
C LEU A 1017 3.43 2.42 10.39
N TRP A 1018 4.22 3.24 11.09
CA TRP A 1018 5.21 4.11 10.46
C TRP A 1018 6.16 3.32 9.56
N PHE A 1019 6.68 2.20 10.05
CA PHE A 1019 7.49 1.29 9.23
C PHE A 1019 6.76 0.89 7.94
N SER A 1020 5.51 0.42 8.04
CA SER A 1020 4.75 -0.13 6.91
C SER A 1020 4.53 0.89 5.78
N ILE A 1021 4.45 2.18 6.12
CA ILE A 1021 4.21 3.27 5.15
C ILE A 1021 5.45 4.10 4.82
N ARG A 1022 6.58 3.90 5.52
CA ARG A 1022 7.74 4.81 5.44
C ARG A 1022 8.27 4.95 4.02
N ASN A 1023 8.32 3.86 3.25
CA ASN A 1023 8.73 3.94 1.85
C ASN A 1023 7.75 4.74 1.00
N ASP A 1024 6.44 4.57 1.18
CA ASP A 1024 5.42 5.34 0.47
C ASP A 1024 5.51 6.83 0.84
N TYR A 1025 5.76 7.14 2.12
CA TYR A 1025 6.05 8.50 2.57
C TYR A 1025 7.27 9.10 1.84
N LEU A 1026 8.40 8.39 1.83
CA LEU A 1026 9.62 8.86 1.16
C LEU A 1026 9.44 8.96 -0.36
N GLN A 1027 8.62 8.12 -0.96
CA GLN A 1027 8.29 8.23 -2.38
C GLN A 1027 7.46 9.48 -2.67
N THR A 1028 6.45 9.74 -1.83
CA THR A 1028 5.47 10.81 -2.03
C THR A 1028 6.04 12.19 -1.69
N THR A 1029 6.93 12.27 -0.70
CA THR A 1029 7.54 13.53 -0.22
C THR A 1029 8.84 13.90 -0.94
N TRP A 1030 9.31 13.07 -1.88
CA TRP A 1030 10.52 13.38 -2.62
C TRP A 1030 10.28 14.46 -3.68
N ASN A 1031 10.78 15.66 -3.41
CA ASN A 1031 10.80 16.76 -4.37
C ASN A 1031 12.03 16.66 -5.28
N ALA A 1032 11.82 16.08 -6.47
CA ALA A 1032 12.90 15.86 -7.43
C ALA A 1032 13.45 17.19 -8.03
N PRO A 1033 14.77 17.32 -8.21
CA PRO A 1033 15.41 18.50 -8.81
C PRO A 1033 15.01 18.80 -10.27
N LEU A 1034 15.38 19.99 -10.76
CA LEU A 1034 15.28 20.33 -12.19
C LEU A 1034 16.37 19.63 -13.02
N PRO A 1035 16.06 19.18 -14.25
CA PRO A 1035 17.03 18.63 -15.20
C PRO A 1035 18.28 19.48 -15.38
N GLU A 1036 18.12 20.79 -15.56
CA GLU A 1036 19.21 21.73 -15.80
C GLU A 1036 20.14 21.83 -14.58
N ALA A 1037 19.59 21.73 -13.37
CA ALA A 1037 20.38 21.71 -12.13
C ALA A 1037 21.21 20.43 -12.03
N ILE A 1038 20.65 19.27 -12.39
CA ILE A 1038 21.35 17.99 -12.41
C ILE A 1038 22.44 17.97 -13.50
N VAL A 1039 22.15 18.45 -14.71
CA VAL A 1039 23.11 18.51 -15.81
C VAL A 1039 24.32 19.38 -15.45
N LYS A 1040 24.08 20.60 -14.94
CA LYS A 1040 25.15 21.51 -14.47
C LYS A 1040 26.00 20.89 -13.37
N MET A 1041 25.36 20.18 -12.43
CA MET A 1041 26.07 19.52 -11.34
C MET A 1041 27.00 18.42 -11.83
N ILE A 1042 26.48 17.50 -12.64
CA ILE A 1042 27.23 16.31 -13.06
C ILE A 1042 28.44 16.72 -13.92
N ASP A 1043 28.26 17.71 -14.79
CA ASP A 1043 29.28 18.10 -15.76
C ASP A 1043 30.31 19.09 -15.19
N SER A 1044 29.97 19.94 -14.21
CA SER A 1044 30.91 20.94 -13.67
C SER A 1044 31.98 20.37 -12.73
N GLN A 1045 31.75 19.19 -12.13
CA GLN A 1045 32.59 18.59 -11.07
C GLN A 1045 32.94 19.56 -9.90
N LYS A 1046 32.30 20.74 -9.81
CA LYS A 1046 32.43 21.77 -8.77
C LYS A 1046 31.29 21.64 -7.74
N LYS A 1047 31.26 22.51 -6.72
CA LYS A 1047 30.47 22.33 -5.49
C LYS A 1047 28.97 22.04 -5.76
N MET A 1048 28.41 21.16 -4.94
CA MET A 1048 27.07 20.55 -5.05
C MET A 1048 25.91 21.56 -5.14
N PRO A 1049 24.96 21.44 -6.08
CA PRO A 1049 23.71 22.18 -6.00
C PRO A 1049 22.97 21.83 -4.71
N ILE A 1050 22.25 22.82 -4.19
CA ILE A 1050 21.50 22.73 -2.95
C ILE A 1050 20.04 22.51 -3.31
N PHE A 1051 19.46 21.41 -2.85
CA PHE A 1051 18.09 21.00 -3.22
C PHE A 1051 17.07 21.20 -2.09
N ASN A 1052 17.55 21.44 -0.86
CA ASN A 1052 16.70 21.63 0.31
C ASN A 1052 17.38 22.52 1.36
N ALA A 1053 16.61 22.98 2.33
CA ALA A 1053 17.08 23.87 3.39
C ALA A 1053 18.17 23.24 4.28
N ARG A 1054 18.14 21.93 4.51
CA ARG A 1054 19.14 21.25 5.34
C ARG A 1054 20.52 21.27 4.68
N GLN A 1055 20.57 20.97 3.38
CA GLN A 1055 21.77 21.14 2.57
C GLN A 1055 22.22 22.61 2.54
N LEU A 1056 21.28 23.56 2.51
CA LEU A 1056 21.59 24.99 2.56
C LEU A 1056 22.27 25.37 3.88
N ILE A 1057 21.76 24.88 5.01
CA ILE A 1057 22.37 25.09 6.34
C ILE A 1057 23.78 24.50 6.38
N GLU A 1058 23.97 23.28 5.90
CA GLU A 1058 25.29 22.62 5.88
C GLU A 1058 26.31 23.38 5.03
N VAL A 1059 25.92 23.83 3.84
CA VAL A 1059 26.79 24.64 2.97
C VAL A 1059 27.12 25.99 3.61
N ILE A 1060 26.14 26.65 4.25
CA ILE A 1060 26.39 27.90 4.96
C ILE A 1060 27.38 27.68 6.10
N LYS A 1061 27.25 26.61 6.89
CA LYS A 1061 28.22 26.26 7.93
C LYS A 1061 29.60 25.99 7.36
N GLU A 1062 29.71 25.24 6.25
CA GLU A 1062 30.98 25.01 5.55
C GLU A 1062 31.63 26.34 5.09
N ILE A 1063 30.84 27.26 4.54
CA ILE A 1063 31.32 28.59 4.13
C ILE A 1063 31.82 29.40 5.34
N LEU A 1064 31.13 29.33 6.47
CA LEU A 1064 31.52 30.00 7.71
C LEU A 1064 32.81 29.40 8.29
N GLU A 1065 32.94 28.07 8.33
CA GLU A 1065 34.15 27.37 8.78
C GLU A 1065 35.36 27.67 7.90
N ASP A 1066 35.18 27.70 6.58
CA ASP A 1066 36.24 28.08 5.64
C ASP A 1066 36.63 29.55 5.82
N TYR A 1067 35.66 30.42 6.12
CA TYR A 1067 35.95 31.82 6.40
C TYR A 1067 36.72 31.98 7.71
N GLU A 1068 36.37 31.26 8.78
CA GLU A 1068 37.17 31.23 10.02
C GLU A 1068 38.62 30.83 9.74
N LYS A 1069 38.85 29.73 9.00
CA LYS A 1069 40.21 29.29 8.65
C LYS A 1069 40.99 30.36 7.88
N GLU A 1070 40.33 31.07 6.97
CA GLU A 1070 40.93 32.18 6.22
C GLU A 1070 41.31 33.36 7.14
N LEU A 1071 40.42 33.74 8.07
CA LEU A 1071 40.67 34.81 9.04
C LEU A 1071 41.93 34.53 9.89
N HIS A 1072 42.15 33.26 10.27
CA HIS A 1072 43.25 32.81 11.12
C HIS A 1072 44.47 32.25 10.35
N SER A 1073 44.56 32.49 9.04
CA SER A 1073 45.67 32.02 8.19
C SER A 1073 46.99 32.80 8.42
N ASP A 1074 48.09 32.38 7.78
CA ASP A 1074 49.43 32.98 7.93
C ASP A 1074 49.52 34.48 7.58
N ASN A 1075 48.56 35.00 6.78
CA ASN A 1075 48.32 36.43 6.58
C ASN A 1075 46.93 36.78 7.13
N PRO A 1076 46.79 36.90 8.46
CA PRO A 1076 45.48 36.89 9.11
C PRO A 1076 44.71 38.17 8.79
N ILE A 1077 43.61 38.02 8.06
CA ILE A 1077 42.64 39.08 7.83
C ILE A 1077 41.67 39.24 9.02
N ILE A 1078 41.90 38.55 10.15
CA ILE A 1078 41.08 38.63 11.38
C ILE A 1078 40.80 40.08 11.84
N PHE A 1079 41.74 41.01 11.59
CA PHE A 1079 41.56 42.42 11.93
C PHE A 1079 40.41 43.11 11.15
N THR A 1080 39.92 42.51 10.06
CA THR A 1080 38.70 42.93 9.38
C THR A 1080 37.44 42.75 10.24
N MET A 1081 37.47 41.85 11.23
CA MET A 1081 36.37 41.64 12.19
C MET A 1081 36.43 42.61 13.38
N TRP A 1082 37.47 43.43 13.48
CA TRP A 1082 37.71 44.34 14.60
C TRP A 1082 37.79 45.80 14.12
N ASN A 1083 37.30 46.72 14.94
CA ASN A 1083 37.46 48.16 14.74
C ASN A 1083 38.62 48.67 15.63
N LYS A 1084 39.33 49.70 15.16
CA LYS A 1084 40.35 50.39 15.97
C LYS A 1084 39.73 51.56 16.73
N ASN A 1085 39.96 51.61 18.03
CA ASN A 1085 39.65 52.75 18.89
C ASN A 1085 40.96 53.28 19.51
N GLY A 1086 41.64 54.18 18.79
CA GLY A 1086 43.05 54.52 19.08
C GLY A 1086 43.97 53.32 18.85
N ASP A 1087 44.80 52.99 19.84
CA ASP A 1087 45.69 51.81 19.82
C ASP A 1087 45.01 50.50 20.25
N LYS A 1088 43.72 50.56 20.64
CA LYS A 1088 42.97 49.42 21.16
C LYS A 1088 42.08 48.80 20.08
N GLN A 1089 41.98 47.48 20.10
CA GLN A 1089 41.06 46.72 19.26
C GLN A 1089 39.72 46.54 19.99
N VAL A 1090 38.64 46.87 19.31
CA VAL A 1090 37.26 46.68 19.81
C VAL A 1090 36.45 45.88 18.80
N PRO A 1091 35.56 44.96 19.22
CA PRO A 1091 34.77 44.17 18.28
C PRO A 1091 33.91 45.04 17.37
N LYS A 1092 33.69 44.58 16.13
CA LYS A 1092 32.66 45.16 15.27
C LYS A 1092 31.28 45.06 15.92
N THR A 1093 30.39 45.98 15.58
CA THR A 1093 28.99 45.91 16.01
C THR A 1093 28.29 44.71 15.37
N GLU A 1094 27.15 44.27 15.94
CA GLU A 1094 26.38 43.14 15.39
C GLU A 1094 25.99 43.38 13.92
N ASN A 1095 25.60 44.61 13.58
CA ASN A 1095 25.27 44.99 12.20
C ASN A 1095 26.48 44.90 11.27
N GLU A 1096 27.65 45.43 11.67
CA GLU A 1096 28.86 45.36 10.85
C GLU A 1096 29.36 43.91 10.69
N PHE A 1097 29.24 43.09 11.73
CA PHE A 1097 29.56 41.66 11.66
C PHE A 1097 28.60 40.93 10.72
N SER A 1098 27.30 41.18 10.84
CA SER A 1098 26.27 40.64 9.94
C SER A 1098 26.54 41.02 8.48
N ASP A 1099 26.89 42.28 8.19
CA ASP A 1099 27.22 42.76 6.85
C ASP A 1099 28.44 42.02 6.24
N LEU A 1100 29.48 41.75 7.04
CA LEU A 1100 30.67 41.01 6.60
C LEU A 1100 30.35 39.54 6.28
N ILE A 1101 29.59 38.89 7.17
CA ILE A 1101 29.15 37.51 6.95
C ILE A 1101 28.29 37.44 5.70
N LYS A 1102 27.34 38.36 5.54
CA LYS A 1102 26.46 38.42 4.38
C LYS A 1102 27.23 38.60 3.07
N ALA A 1103 28.21 39.50 3.03
CA ALA A 1103 29.03 39.70 1.83
C ALA A 1103 29.77 38.41 1.44
N ARG A 1104 30.31 37.68 2.41
CA ARG A 1104 30.97 36.40 2.19
C ARG A 1104 29.99 35.32 1.72
N LEU A 1105 28.82 35.23 2.34
CA LEU A 1105 27.77 34.30 1.93
C LEU A 1105 27.28 34.61 0.52
N ALA A 1106 27.07 35.88 0.17
CA ALA A 1106 26.62 36.29 -1.16
C ALA A 1106 27.64 35.91 -2.25
N ASP A 1107 28.94 36.14 -2.01
CA ASP A 1107 30.01 35.75 -2.95
C ASP A 1107 30.03 34.23 -3.18
N LYS A 1108 29.98 33.45 -2.10
CA LYS A 1108 30.10 31.99 -2.19
C LYS A 1108 28.84 31.28 -2.63
N LEU A 1109 27.65 31.76 -2.23
CA LEU A 1109 26.37 31.15 -2.61
C LEU A 1109 25.95 31.50 -4.05
N LEU A 1110 26.50 32.56 -4.64
CA LEU A 1110 26.30 32.87 -6.06
C LEU A 1110 26.86 31.77 -6.97
N GLU A 1111 27.93 31.09 -6.56
CA GLU A 1111 28.47 29.90 -7.26
C GLU A 1111 27.45 28.74 -7.35
N TYR A 1112 26.42 28.77 -6.51
CA TYR A 1112 25.32 27.79 -6.47
C TYR A 1112 24.03 28.34 -7.09
N GLY A 1113 24.04 29.56 -7.65
CA GLY A 1113 22.86 30.23 -8.20
C GLY A 1113 21.87 30.74 -7.14
N ILE A 1114 22.30 30.89 -5.88
CA ILE A 1114 21.45 31.26 -4.74
C ILE A 1114 21.56 32.76 -4.48
N ILE A 1115 20.41 33.42 -4.29
CA ILE A 1115 20.35 34.85 -4.03
C ILE A 1115 20.31 35.10 -2.52
N VAL A 1116 21.29 35.85 -2.03
CA VAL A 1116 21.36 36.30 -0.63
C VAL A 1116 20.82 37.73 -0.55
N SER A 1117 19.60 37.88 -0.05
CA SER A 1117 18.93 39.19 0.03
C SER A 1117 19.35 39.96 1.28
N ARG A 1118 19.50 41.28 1.15
CA ARG A 1118 19.53 42.21 2.29
C ARG A 1118 18.10 42.50 2.68
N GLU A 1119 17.80 42.59 3.98
CA GLU A 1119 16.64 43.32 4.51
C GLU A 1119 15.36 43.21 3.65
N VAL A 1120 14.50 42.23 3.94
CA VAL A 1120 13.18 42.16 3.31
C VAL A 1120 12.35 43.36 3.76
N GLU A 1121 12.41 44.47 3.01
CA GLU A 1121 11.31 45.44 2.99
C GLU A 1121 10.17 44.84 2.17
N GLN A 1122 9.42 43.91 2.77
CA GLN A 1122 8.08 43.60 2.29
C GLN A 1122 7.04 44.17 3.25
N SER A 1123 6.33 45.13 2.66
CA SER A 1123 5.10 45.78 3.06
C SER A 1123 5.04 46.47 4.42
N ARG A 1124 5.02 47.81 4.34
CA ARG A 1124 4.55 48.71 5.40
C ARG A 1124 3.01 48.67 5.59
N SER A 1125 2.25 47.67 5.10
CA SER A 1125 0.77 47.73 5.13
C SER A 1125 -0.02 46.71 5.97
N ASP A 1126 0.51 45.58 6.48
CA ASP A 1126 -0.43 44.53 6.98
C ASP A 1126 -0.15 43.96 8.38
N TYR A 1127 0.28 44.77 9.36
CA TYR A 1127 0.22 44.35 10.77
C TYR A 1127 -0.18 45.51 11.71
N GLU A 1128 -1.42 45.46 12.22
CA GLU A 1128 -1.79 46.17 13.45
C GLU A 1128 -1.06 45.51 14.63
N GLY A 1129 0.04 46.13 15.09
CA GLY A 1129 0.72 45.76 16.34
C GLY A 1129 2.25 45.69 16.31
N GLY A 1130 2.90 45.77 15.14
CA GLY A 1130 4.36 45.71 15.04
C GLY A 1130 5.05 47.01 15.46
N ARG A 1131 5.99 46.95 16.43
CA ARG A 1131 6.87 48.09 16.76
C ARG A 1131 7.72 48.48 15.54
N LYS A 1132 7.80 49.80 15.29
CA LYS A 1132 8.61 50.43 14.23
C LYS A 1132 10.09 50.03 14.36
N GLY A 1133 10.65 49.38 13.34
CA GLY A 1133 12.10 49.37 13.07
C GLY A 1133 12.90 48.09 13.28
N GLU A 1134 12.29 46.95 13.64
CA GLU A 1134 13.03 45.70 13.91
C GLU A 1134 13.04 44.80 12.67
N ARG A 1135 14.23 44.57 12.10
CA ARG A 1135 14.49 43.83 10.85
C ARG A 1135 15.23 42.53 11.17
N ILE A 1136 15.04 41.50 10.34
CA ILE A 1136 15.85 40.28 10.39
C ILE A 1136 17.25 40.53 9.81
N ASP A 1137 18.28 39.88 10.38
CA ASP A 1137 19.67 40.15 10.02
C ASP A 1137 20.05 39.66 8.61
N ILE A 1138 19.80 38.38 8.27
CA ILE A 1138 20.08 37.83 6.93
C ILE A 1138 18.97 36.86 6.50
N LYS A 1139 18.53 36.97 5.25
CA LYS A 1139 17.61 36.00 4.61
C LYS A 1139 18.28 35.40 3.37
N VAL A 1140 18.29 34.07 3.29
CA VAL A 1140 18.79 33.32 2.13
C VAL A 1140 17.61 32.64 1.47
N ASP A 1141 17.40 32.91 0.18
CA ASP A 1141 16.30 32.35 -0.60
C ASP A 1141 16.83 31.39 -1.67
N LEU A 1142 16.40 30.13 -1.58
CA LEU A 1142 16.66 29.09 -2.56
C LEU A 1142 15.37 28.87 -3.38
N CYS A 1143 15.37 29.28 -4.64
CA CYS A 1143 14.25 29.01 -5.54
C CYS A 1143 14.28 27.54 -5.98
N THR A 1144 13.25 26.79 -5.61
CA THR A 1144 13.05 25.41 -6.08
C THR A 1144 12.04 25.38 -7.24
N THR A 1145 11.82 24.18 -7.77
CA THR A 1145 11.32 23.90 -9.11
C THR A 1145 9.85 24.28 -9.37
N GLN A 1146 9.10 24.71 -8.34
CA GLN A 1146 7.64 24.94 -8.42
C GLN A 1146 7.16 26.34 -7.98
N LYS A 1147 8.01 27.39 -8.08
CA LYS A 1147 7.77 28.72 -7.43
C LYS A 1147 7.77 28.68 -5.90
N GLU A 1148 8.04 27.54 -5.29
CA GLU A 1148 8.35 27.46 -3.86
C GLU A 1148 9.75 28.05 -3.65
N THR A 1149 9.83 29.00 -2.74
CA THR A 1149 11.11 29.56 -2.30
C THR A 1149 11.38 28.99 -0.93
N ILE A 1150 12.44 28.21 -0.81
CA ILE A 1150 12.94 27.79 0.49
C ILE A 1150 13.67 29.00 1.08
N SER A 1151 13.05 29.61 2.08
CA SER A 1151 13.67 30.69 2.86
C SER A 1151 14.38 30.11 4.08
N LEU A 1152 15.61 30.57 4.31
CA LEU A 1152 16.38 30.34 5.53
C LEU A 1152 16.66 31.67 6.19
N LEU A 1153 16.33 31.76 7.48
CA LEU A 1153 16.54 32.95 8.29
C LEU A 1153 17.81 32.82 9.12
N ILE A 1154 18.67 33.84 9.15
CA ILE A 1154 19.85 33.87 10.02
C ILE A 1154 19.72 35.07 10.95
N GLU A 1155 19.70 34.79 12.25
CA GLU A 1155 19.71 35.80 13.31
C GLU A 1155 21.12 35.90 13.89
N VAL A 1156 21.67 37.10 13.96
CA VAL A 1156 23.07 37.35 14.32
C VAL A 1156 23.14 38.04 15.68
N LYS A 1157 24.01 37.53 16.56
CA LYS A 1157 24.30 38.13 17.87
C LYS A 1157 25.78 38.13 18.18
N GLY A 1158 26.26 39.19 18.82
CA GLY A 1158 27.59 39.24 19.41
C GLY A 1158 27.61 38.50 20.75
N CYS A 1159 28.74 37.91 21.12
CA CYS A 1159 28.90 37.22 22.41
C CYS A 1159 28.63 38.12 23.64
N TRP A 1160 28.57 39.44 23.49
CA TRP A 1160 28.21 40.41 24.53
C TRP A 1160 26.71 40.72 24.64
N ASN A 1161 25.85 40.17 23.76
CA ASN A 1161 24.45 40.54 23.72
C ASN A 1161 23.72 40.12 25.00
N ARG A 1162 22.96 41.03 25.63
CA ARG A 1162 22.23 40.76 26.87
C ARG A 1162 21.14 39.69 26.71
N THR A 1163 20.65 39.50 25.49
CA THR A 1163 19.62 38.51 25.15
C THR A 1163 20.21 37.24 24.55
N LEU A 1164 21.54 37.06 24.52
CA LEU A 1164 22.24 35.97 23.84
C LEU A 1164 21.66 34.58 24.16
N MET A 1165 21.32 34.31 25.43
CA MET A 1165 20.76 33.02 25.88
C MET A 1165 19.27 32.82 25.55
N THR A 1166 18.55 33.86 25.13
CA THR A 1166 17.09 33.84 24.96
C THR A 1166 16.61 34.25 23.57
N ALA A 1167 17.45 34.93 22.78
CA ALA A 1167 17.07 35.44 21.47
C ALA A 1167 16.86 34.34 20.43
N MET A 1168 17.51 33.18 20.57
CA MET A 1168 17.24 32.02 19.71
C MET A 1168 15.76 31.60 19.78
N GLU A 1169 15.19 31.46 20.98
CA GLU A 1169 13.77 31.15 21.15
C GLU A 1169 12.88 32.35 20.83
N LYS A 1170 13.13 33.50 21.48
CA LYS A 1170 12.20 34.64 21.45
C LYS A 1170 12.22 35.44 20.16
N GLN A 1171 13.37 35.52 19.48
CA GLN A 1171 13.53 36.31 18.26
C GLN A 1171 13.51 35.42 17.02
N LEU A 1172 14.47 34.49 16.90
CA LEU A 1172 14.56 33.63 15.71
C LEU A 1172 13.32 32.75 15.56
N VAL A 1173 12.96 31.96 16.58
CA VAL A 1173 11.84 31.01 16.47
C VAL A 1173 10.48 31.69 16.57
N SER A 1174 10.10 32.19 17.76
CA SER A 1174 8.74 32.66 18.01
C SER A 1174 8.37 33.93 17.26
N ARG A 1175 9.35 34.73 16.83
CA ARG A 1175 9.08 36.02 16.21
C ARG A 1175 9.34 36.06 14.72
N TYR A 1176 10.39 35.42 14.22
CA TYR A 1176 10.68 35.45 12.79
C TYR A 1176 10.17 34.19 12.08
N MET A 1177 10.51 32.99 12.55
CA MET A 1177 10.13 31.73 11.90
C MET A 1177 8.62 31.47 11.94
N GLU A 1178 7.95 31.70 13.09
CA GLU A 1178 6.49 31.55 13.18
C GLU A 1178 5.72 32.57 12.32
N ASN A 1179 6.10 33.86 12.38
CA ASN A 1179 5.37 34.92 11.66
C ASN A 1179 5.61 34.93 10.14
N GLN A 1180 6.79 34.52 9.68
CA GLN A 1180 7.11 34.47 8.24
C GLN A 1180 6.80 33.10 7.60
N HIS A 1181 6.17 32.19 8.34
CA HIS A 1181 5.93 30.81 7.92
C HIS A 1181 7.21 30.14 7.38
N CYS A 1182 8.33 30.36 8.07
CA CYS A 1182 9.62 29.77 7.73
C CYS A 1182 9.94 28.63 8.70
N ASP A 1183 10.38 27.49 8.15
CA ASP A 1183 10.68 26.30 8.95
C ASP A 1183 12.16 26.17 9.32
N TYR A 1184 13.03 27.01 8.76
CA TYR A 1184 14.48 26.86 8.85
C TYR A 1184 15.19 28.14 9.35
N GLY A 1185 16.05 27.98 10.36
CA GLY A 1185 16.79 29.11 10.93
C GLY A 1185 18.22 28.76 11.40
N ILE A 1186 19.13 29.73 11.30
CA ILE A 1186 20.47 29.68 11.92
C ILE A 1186 20.61 30.81 12.94
N TYR A 1187 20.98 30.47 14.16
CA TYR A 1187 21.42 31.43 15.17
C TYR A 1187 22.95 31.55 15.13
N LEU A 1188 23.43 32.65 14.54
CA LEU A 1188 24.86 32.91 14.31
C LEU A 1188 25.41 33.81 15.40
N ILE A 1189 26.45 33.34 16.09
CA ILE A 1189 27.06 34.06 17.21
C ILE A 1189 28.48 34.46 16.84
N GLY A 1190 28.76 35.77 16.76
CA GLY A 1190 30.13 36.27 16.65
C GLY A 1190 30.83 36.22 18.00
N TRP A 1191 31.87 35.38 18.13
CA TRP A 1191 32.62 35.19 19.37
C TRP A 1191 33.93 35.98 19.37
N PHE A 1192 34.03 36.98 20.25
CA PHE A 1192 35.16 37.93 20.29
C PHE A 1192 35.95 37.91 21.61
N LEU A 1193 35.51 37.13 22.60
CA LEU A 1193 36.17 37.07 23.91
C LEU A 1193 37.57 36.46 23.80
N CYS A 1194 38.61 37.30 23.95
CA CYS A 1194 40.01 36.90 23.89
C CYS A 1194 40.92 37.94 24.59
N GLU A 1195 42.17 37.57 24.86
CA GLU A 1195 43.18 38.49 25.42
C GLU A 1195 43.49 39.69 24.51
N GLY A 1196 43.20 39.57 23.21
CA GLY A 1196 43.32 40.65 22.23
C GLY A 1196 42.32 41.79 22.42
N TRP A 1197 41.24 41.59 23.17
CA TRP A 1197 40.24 42.61 23.48
C TRP A 1197 40.72 43.53 24.62
N LYS A 1198 41.64 44.44 24.30
CA LYS A 1198 42.41 45.23 25.28
C LYS A 1198 41.75 46.56 25.71
N ASP A 1199 40.45 46.73 25.52
CA ASP A 1199 39.72 47.91 25.99
C ASP A 1199 38.84 47.62 27.21
N PRO A 1200 39.36 47.80 28.46
CA PRO A 1200 38.57 47.54 29.67
C PRO A 1200 37.42 48.54 29.89
N THR A 1201 37.36 49.61 29.09
CA THR A 1201 36.25 50.58 29.12
C THR A 1201 35.08 50.16 28.23
N ASP A 1202 35.26 49.17 27.36
CA ASP A 1202 34.20 48.64 26.51
C ASP A 1202 33.22 47.82 27.37
N ILE A 1203 31.99 48.34 27.52
CA ILE A 1203 30.98 47.72 28.37
C ILE A 1203 30.59 46.32 27.87
N ARG A 1204 30.81 46.03 26.58
CA ARG A 1204 30.52 44.74 25.96
C ARG A 1204 31.36 43.61 26.56
N LEU A 1205 32.60 43.90 26.96
CA LEU A 1205 33.49 42.93 27.62
C LEU A 1205 32.91 42.46 28.96
N LYS A 1206 32.20 43.34 29.70
CA LYS A 1206 31.57 43.02 30.99
C LYS A 1206 30.25 42.27 30.84
N THR A 1207 29.60 42.38 29.69
CA THR A 1207 28.31 41.72 29.43
C THR A 1207 28.46 40.38 28.71
N THR A 1208 29.63 40.08 28.17
CA THR A 1208 29.95 38.75 27.63
C THR A 1208 30.00 37.72 28.75
N PRO A 1209 29.32 36.57 28.60
CA PRO A 1209 29.42 35.47 29.57
C PRO A 1209 30.86 34.97 29.72
N ASP A 1210 31.28 34.69 30.95
CA ASP A 1210 32.57 34.07 31.26
C ASP A 1210 32.52 32.57 30.93
N MET A 1211 32.61 32.25 29.64
CA MET A 1211 32.56 30.88 29.12
C MET A 1211 33.57 30.72 27.99
N GLN A 1212 34.18 29.53 27.86
CA GLN A 1212 35.06 29.27 26.72
C GLN A 1212 34.25 29.06 25.45
N ILE A 1213 34.86 29.32 24.29
CA ILE A 1213 34.18 29.20 22.98
C ILE A 1213 33.66 27.78 22.72
N ASN A 1214 34.35 26.74 23.23
CA ASN A 1214 33.91 25.35 23.10
C ASN A 1214 32.66 25.06 23.94
N ASP A 1215 32.59 25.60 25.15
CA ASP A 1215 31.40 25.50 26.01
C ASP A 1215 30.22 26.24 25.39
N ALA A 1216 30.48 27.38 24.74
CA ALA A 1216 29.47 28.13 24.00
C ALA A 1216 28.94 27.33 22.81
N LYS A 1217 29.83 26.71 22.02
CA LYS A 1217 29.45 25.81 20.92
C LYS A 1217 28.53 24.69 21.41
N GLN A 1218 28.88 24.03 22.52
CA GLN A 1218 28.07 22.94 23.08
C GLN A 1218 26.70 23.44 23.58
N PHE A 1219 26.68 24.54 24.33
CA PHE A 1219 25.45 25.10 24.89
C PHE A 1219 24.43 25.50 23.81
N PHE A 1220 24.85 26.27 22.81
CA PHE A 1220 23.94 26.75 21.77
C PHE A 1220 23.52 25.64 20.80
N ASN A 1221 24.32 24.58 20.62
CA ASN A 1221 23.89 23.40 19.86
C ASN A 1221 22.76 22.67 20.60
N GLN A 1222 22.91 22.41 21.90
CA GLN A 1222 21.87 21.78 22.72
C GLN A 1222 20.58 22.61 22.78
N GLN A 1223 20.72 23.94 22.88
CA GLN A 1223 19.57 24.84 22.83
C GLN A 1223 18.82 24.76 21.49
N ALA A 1224 19.55 24.76 20.36
CA ALA A 1224 18.95 24.67 19.04
C ALA A 1224 18.22 23.32 18.82
N GLU A 1225 18.79 22.22 19.32
CA GLU A 1225 18.14 20.89 19.28
C GLU A 1225 16.83 20.87 20.09
N SER A 1226 16.86 21.41 21.32
CA SER A 1226 15.67 21.48 22.18
C SER A 1226 14.55 22.34 21.56
N LEU A 1227 14.90 23.47 20.97
CA LEU A 1227 13.93 24.36 20.31
C LEU A 1227 13.38 23.76 19.02
N SER A 1228 14.21 23.04 18.26
CA SER A 1228 13.76 22.34 17.05
C SER A 1228 12.66 21.35 17.37
N PHE A 1229 12.82 20.56 18.44
CA PHE A 1229 11.81 19.61 18.92
C PHE A 1229 10.55 20.33 19.44
N LYS A 1230 10.74 21.33 20.32
CA LYS A 1230 9.63 22.02 20.99
C LYS A 1230 8.67 22.73 20.02
N PHE A 1231 9.20 23.33 18.95
CA PHE A 1231 8.40 24.15 18.03
C PHE A 1231 8.12 23.46 16.69
N ASN A 1232 8.57 22.22 16.50
CA ASN A 1232 8.52 21.51 15.22
C ASN A 1232 9.12 22.35 14.07
N LYS A 1233 10.34 22.84 14.29
CA LYS A 1233 11.11 23.69 13.37
C LYS A 1233 12.54 23.16 13.23
N HIS A 1234 13.26 23.56 12.20
CA HIS A 1234 14.67 23.21 12.00
C HIS A 1234 15.57 24.40 12.38
N VAL A 1235 15.98 24.45 13.64
CA VAL A 1235 16.87 25.48 14.18
C VAL A 1235 18.28 24.93 14.29
N SER A 1236 19.26 25.68 13.78
CA SER A 1236 20.66 25.38 13.96
C SER A 1236 21.38 26.55 14.61
N SER A 1237 22.50 26.30 15.28
CA SER A 1237 23.38 27.35 15.76
C SER A 1237 24.78 27.21 15.18
N TYR A 1238 25.51 28.33 15.16
CA TYR A 1238 26.90 28.38 14.75
C TYR A 1238 27.62 29.48 15.54
N VAL A 1239 28.69 29.12 16.26
CA VAL A 1239 29.53 30.07 17.01
C VAL A 1239 30.78 30.35 16.19
N PHE A 1240 30.83 31.56 15.62
CA PHE A 1240 31.88 32.04 14.73
C PHE A 1240 33.07 32.57 15.51
N ASP A 1241 34.26 31.97 15.34
CA ASP A 1241 35.48 32.39 16.03
C ASP A 1241 36.10 33.65 15.41
N ALA A 1242 35.78 34.80 15.97
CA ALA A 1242 36.34 36.11 15.61
C ALA A 1242 37.43 36.58 16.59
N THR A 1243 38.07 35.68 17.35
CA THR A 1243 39.10 36.05 18.32
C THR A 1243 40.42 36.45 17.67
N ILE A 1244 41.19 37.36 18.28
CA ILE A 1244 42.57 37.65 17.84
C ILE A 1244 43.52 36.77 18.65
N ARG A 1245 44.38 36.01 17.97
CA ARG A 1245 45.47 35.23 18.60
C ARG A 1245 46.67 36.16 18.87
N SER A 1246 47.23 36.06 20.07
CA SER A 1246 48.38 36.85 20.53
C SER A 1246 49.70 36.44 19.88
#